data_AF-A0A947Z7X8-F1
#
_entry.id   AF-A0A947Z7X8-F1
#
_cell.length_a   1.000
_cell.length_b   1.000
_cell.length_c   1.000
_cell.angle_alpha   90.00
_cell.angle_beta   90.00
_cell.angle_gamma   90.00
#
_symmetry.space_group_name_H-M   'P 1'
#
loop_
_entity.id
_entity.type
_entity.pdbx_description
1 polymer ?
#
loop_
_entity_poly.entity_id
_entity_poly.type
_entity_poly.pdbx_seq_one_letter_code
_entity_poly.pdbx_strand_id
1 'polypeptide(L)'
;CDGQVDEGCASCPTASEEVCDGIDNDCNGQIDEGVTLACGGCGPYGPEVCGDGLDNNCDGQIDEGCTDCLPIQQCYPGPPETVGVGSCRYGTRSCSSEFWGQCTGYVLPTLELCGEDGTGNGVDEDCDGLIDEGCICPEGATRYCGDAAGVCSYGLQTCNNNAWGPCIGGTNPATETCNGLDYNCDGLTDEGLLNACGTCGESCYLLPMDPTSEGTPDEGIEVIPGTDPANPTGVPGITLTSASYIPPYLWAANHTNFSVTKFNTETHTQEGIYWVGNNPSRTAVDLDGNMWVGGRDDGRLTKVLWDTTSCPEMNNGTPGIQTSSGTNQINSAGTPFADDCVVYSAVPEPSRPSIRGVAAGPDGRMWIGYTNGGIQAIDPTTLVLGTFHAGIGNVPRYDPDASGVQQPSGTYENANGVYGLVVDSQGFLYISPFSDRTSFTVFDTVTETWVGRFHGLCGSYGIALDGNDRVWFGSYTGCSGVNMYDPAERKIYAFTIPTSVNPSTILPGDVTGVTLLSGDCKSQQSGSAILQVTGVGVEPATGDVWASHWQTGYTMRLSVNNMDYSNSTITFIGTLRDASGALLAGLDSTDLRGVGFDKDGYAWTLGLNSNRVFKIDPATNQRDVAMPLGQSIGVGSHYTYSDFTGSTALSFTAPRGFWTYIFHSQFEAAQVDAIFMEAYVPGGTTAGVRIRALDQSGVPLSGWLPADIGGVAQYFDYPQGAAQHLFDLHTNGGPLIGWSFEVDIRLTTSDRDIRPIVNTVRLEWQRP
;
A
#
# COMPACT_ATOMS: atom_id res chain seq x y z
N CYS A 1 43.99 -64.57 -1.63
CA CYS A 1 45.34 -65.01 -2.03
C CYS A 1 45.86 -66.05 -1.04
N ASP A 2 45.69 -67.33 -1.37
CA ASP A 2 46.34 -68.48 -0.73
C ASP A 2 47.71 -68.82 -1.37
N GLY A 3 48.10 -68.11 -2.42
CA GLY A 3 49.43 -68.20 -3.01
C GLY A 3 49.61 -69.31 -4.03
N GLN A 4 48.51 -69.89 -4.54
CA GLN A 4 48.50 -70.59 -5.83
C GLN A 4 47.34 -70.10 -6.71
N VAL A 5 47.44 -70.33 -8.01
CA VAL A 5 46.43 -69.96 -9.01
C VAL A 5 45.35 -71.05 -9.00
N ASP A 6 44.07 -70.68 -8.81
CA ASP A 6 42.95 -71.58 -9.04
C ASP A 6 42.50 -71.49 -10.51
N GLU A 7 42.30 -72.68 -11.09
CA GLU A 7 42.25 -72.98 -12.51
C GLU A 7 40.78 -73.13 -12.94
N GLY A 8 40.17 -72.05 -13.45
CA GLY A 8 38.78 -72.12 -13.94
C GLY A 8 38.18 -70.88 -14.62
N CYS A 9 38.84 -69.72 -14.59
CA CYS A 9 38.33 -68.55 -15.33
C CYS A 9 38.68 -68.67 -16.82
N ALA A 10 37.65 -68.54 -17.67
CA ALA A 10 37.86 -68.11 -19.04
C ALA A 10 38.61 -66.76 -18.98
N SER A 11 39.81 -66.77 -19.52
CA SER A 11 40.72 -65.63 -19.57
C SER A 11 40.05 -64.43 -20.25
N CYS A 12 39.97 -63.29 -19.57
CA CYS A 12 39.83 -61.97 -20.21
C CYS A 12 41.24 -61.36 -20.36
N PRO A 13 41.88 -61.43 -21.54
CA PRO A 13 43.18 -60.84 -21.75
C PRO A 13 42.96 -59.38 -22.16
N THR A 14 43.19 -58.49 -21.19
CA THR A 14 43.03 -57.01 -21.23
C THR A 14 41.60 -56.52 -20.98
N ALA A 15 41.37 -55.96 -19.77
CA ALA A 15 40.16 -55.20 -19.45
C ALA A 15 39.93 -54.12 -20.52
N SER A 16 38.75 -54.14 -21.13
CA SER A 16 38.27 -53.11 -22.04
C SER A 16 37.08 -52.39 -21.40
N GLU A 17 36.63 -51.30 -22.03
CA GLU A 17 35.34 -50.69 -21.69
C GLU A 17 34.22 -51.71 -21.86
N GLU A 18 33.20 -51.66 -21.01
CA GLU A 18 32.07 -52.58 -21.04
C GLU A 18 31.38 -52.60 -22.41
N VAL A 19 30.98 -53.78 -22.84
CA VAL A 19 30.27 -54.02 -24.09
C VAL A 19 29.16 -54.99 -23.77
N CYS A 20 27.92 -54.67 -24.12
CA CYS A 20 26.81 -55.51 -23.73
C CYS A 20 26.74 -56.84 -24.49
N ASP A 21 27.44 -57.85 -23.96
CA ASP A 21 27.52 -59.20 -24.49
C ASP A 21 27.32 -60.28 -23.42
N GLY A 22 26.89 -59.89 -22.22
CA GLY A 22 26.65 -60.79 -21.10
C GLY A 22 27.94 -61.28 -20.44
N ILE A 23 29.06 -60.59 -20.68
CA ILE A 23 30.38 -60.89 -20.16
C ILE A 23 30.91 -59.63 -19.45
N ASP A 24 31.42 -59.81 -18.25
CA ASP A 24 32.14 -58.78 -17.49
C ASP A 24 33.48 -58.46 -18.20
N ASN A 25 33.45 -57.44 -19.05
CA ASN A 25 34.49 -57.11 -20.02
C ASN A 25 35.61 -56.25 -19.41
N ASP A 26 35.32 -55.55 -18.32
CA ASP A 26 36.24 -54.75 -17.52
C ASP A 26 36.72 -55.49 -16.24
N CYS A 27 36.10 -56.63 -15.94
CA CYS A 27 36.41 -57.55 -14.84
C CYS A 27 36.21 -56.94 -13.44
N ASN A 28 35.26 -56.02 -13.27
CA ASN A 28 34.96 -55.40 -11.98
C ASN A 28 33.95 -56.19 -11.12
N GLY A 29 33.39 -57.28 -11.66
CA GLY A 29 32.45 -58.17 -10.97
C GLY A 29 30.97 -57.80 -11.18
N GLN A 30 30.69 -56.81 -12.02
CA GLN A 30 29.37 -56.52 -12.57
C GLN A 30 29.37 -56.92 -14.05
N ILE A 31 28.21 -57.29 -14.58
CA ILE A 31 28.07 -57.67 -15.99
C ILE A 31 27.34 -56.53 -16.68
N ASP A 32 27.93 -55.98 -17.74
CA ASP A 32 27.34 -54.98 -18.64
C ASP A 32 26.92 -53.66 -17.95
N GLU A 33 27.59 -53.26 -16.87
CA GLU A 33 27.25 -52.04 -16.13
C GLU A 33 27.59 -50.76 -16.92
N GLY A 34 26.69 -49.78 -16.84
CA GLY A 34 26.81 -48.55 -17.63
C GLY A 34 26.51 -48.74 -19.12
N VAL A 35 26.22 -49.96 -19.59
CA VAL A 35 25.80 -50.26 -20.97
C VAL A 35 24.42 -50.94 -21.07
N THR A 36 23.72 -51.15 -19.95
CA THR A 36 22.31 -51.58 -19.88
C THR A 36 21.32 -50.42 -19.99
N LEU A 37 20.15 -50.66 -20.62
CA LEU A 37 19.07 -49.68 -20.79
C LEU A 37 17.99 -49.81 -19.69
N ALA A 38 17.08 -48.84 -19.60
CA ALA A 38 16.01 -48.77 -18.59
C ALA A 38 15.10 -50.01 -18.53
N CYS A 39 14.93 -50.73 -19.65
CA CYS A 39 14.19 -52.00 -19.72
C CYS A 39 15.05 -53.26 -19.44
N GLY A 40 16.31 -53.11 -19.01
CA GLY A 40 17.21 -54.23 -18.67
C GLY A 40 17.82 -55.00 -19.84
N GLY A 41 17.56 -54.61 -21.09
CA GLY A 41 18.09 -55.28 -22.30
C GLY A 41 19.12 -54.46 -23.09
N CYS A 42 19.79 -55.11 -24.06
CA CYS A 42 20.82 -54.50 -24.90
C CYS A 42 20.52 -54.55 -26.41
N GLY A 43 20.57 -53.40 -27.07
CA GLY A 43 20.39 -53.23 -28.53
C GLY A 43 19.92 -51.83 -28.94
N PRO A 44 19.96 -51.48 -30.24
CA PRO A 44 19.39 -50.22 -30.73
C PRO A 44 17.85 -50.24 -30.77
N TYR A 45 17.24 -49.11 -30.46
CA TYR A 45 15.78 -48.88 -30.41
C TYR A 45 15.03 -49.34 -31.67
N GLY A 46 13.86 -49.94 -31.49
CA GLY A 46 12.79 -49.94 -32.50
C GLY A 46 12.01 -48.61 -32.46
N PRO A 47 11.37 -48.18 -33.55
CA PRO A 47 10.42 -47.06 -33.48
C PRO A 47 9.21 -47.43 -32.63
N GLU A 48 8.68 -46.47 -31.89
CA GLU A 48 7.50 -46.62 -31.04
C GLU A 48 6.28 -47.17 -31.82
N VAL A 49 5.57 -48.15 -31.25
CA VAL A 49 4.42 -48.82 -31.85
C VAL A 49 3.14 -48.36 -31.17
N CYS A 50 2.61 -47.24 -31.67
CA CYS A 50 1.40 -46.61 -31.13
C CYS A 50 0.22 -47.59 -30.90
N GLY A 51 -0.30 -47.56 -29.68
CA GLY A 51 -1.55 -48.19 -29.26
C GLY A 51 -1.40 -49.63 -28.76
N ASP A 52 -0.17 -50.11 -28.52
CA ASP A 52 0.07 -51.41 -27.90
C ASP A 52 0.23 -51.34 -26.38
N GLY A 53 0.43 -50.14 -25.82
CA GLY A 53 0.53 -49.91 -24.38
C GLY A 53 1.85 -50.38 -23.76
N LEU A 54 2.88 -50.57 -24.57
CA LEU A 54 4.25 -50.91 -24.18
C LEU A 54 5.18 -49.72 -24.46
N ASP A 55 6.23 -49.55 -23.66
CA ASP A 55 7.33 -48.64 -23.98
C ASP A 55 8.28 -49.36 -24.97
N ASN A 56 8.01 -49.25 -26.29
CA ASN A 56 8.76 -50.02 -27.28
C ASN A 56 10.17 -49.46 -27.53
N ASN A 57 10.39 -48.20 -27.17
CA ASN A 57 11.66 -47.52 -27.35
C ASN A 57 12.44 -47.34 -26.02
N CYS A 58 11.92 -47.82 -24.89
CA CYS A 58 12.57 -47.81 -23.59
C CYS A 58 13.06 -46.43 -23.12
N ASP A 59 12.33 -45.36 -23.44
CA ASP A 59 12.65 -44.00 -23.03
C ASP A 59 11.92 -43.54 -21.76
N GLY A 60 11.16 -44.45 -21.13
CA GLY A 60 10.37 -44.19 -19.93
C GLY A 60 9.02 -43.55 -20.23
N GLN A 61 8.69 -43.31 -21.50
CA GLN A 61 7.37 -42.89 -21.96
C GLN A 61 6.74 -44.04 -22.76
N ILE A 62 5.44 -44.25 -22.56
CA ILE A 62 4.69 -45.29 -23.27
C ILE A 62 3.86 -44.60 -24.35
N ASP A 63 3.93 -45.03 -25.61
CA ASP A 63 3.20 -44.49 -26.77
C ASP A 63 3.40 -42.99 -27.05
N GLU A 64 4.62 -42.48 -26.90
CA GLU A 64 4.99 -41.09 -27.19
C GLU A 64 5.13 -40.82 -28.71
N GLY A 65 4.92 -39.56 -29.12
CA GLY A 65 4.99 -39.17 -30.53
C GLY A 65 3.80 -39.62 -31.41
N CYS A 66 2.77 -40.23 -30.82
CA CYS A 66 1.56 -40.67 -31.52
C CYS A 66 0.55 -39.52 -31.71
N THR A 67 -0.01 -39.37 -32.92
CA THR A 67 -0.82 -38.18 -33.30
C THR A 67 -2.26 -38.20 -32.77
N ASP A 68 -2.73 -39.25 -32.09
CA ASP A 68 -4.10 -39.34 -31.57
C ASP A 68 -4.14 -40.15 -30.24
N CYS A 69 -4.41 -39.50 -29.10
CA CYS A 69 -4.63 -40.19 -27.82
C CYS A 69 -6.11 -40.59 -27.63
N LEU A 70 -6.36 -41.83 -27.16
CA LEU A 70 -7.70 -42.28 -26.74
C LEU A 70 -8.09 -41.66 -25.37
N PRO A 71 -9.38 -41.57 -25.01
CA PRO A 71 -9.80 -40.95 -23.75
C PRO A 71 -9.25 -41.64 -22.49
N ILE A 72 -9.09 -42.97 -22.55
CA ILE A 72 -8.53 -43.83 -21.51
C ILE A 72 -7.75 -44.94 -22.21
N GLN A 73 -6.55 -45.27 -21.72
CA GLN A 73 -5.72 -46.37 -22.21
C GLN A 73 -5.24 -47.25 -21.05
N GLN A 74 -5.05 -48.54 -21.31
CA GLN A 74 -4.30 -49.43 -20.41
C GLN A 74 -2.82 -49.05 -20.44
N CYS A 75 -2.14 -49.21 -19.32
CA CYS A 75 -0.72 -48.94 -19.19
C CYS A 75 -0.10 -49.92 -18.19
N TYR A 76 1.16 -50.29 -18.43
CA TYR A 76 1.92 -51.17 -17.53
C TYR A 76 3.40 -50.77 -17.59
N PRO A 77 3.97 -50.19 -16.52
CA PRO A 77 5.35 -49.72 -16.52
C PRO A 77 6.40 -50.81 -16.20
N GLY A 78 5.97 -52.07 -16.01
CA GLY A 78 6.88 -53.20 -15.76
C GLY A 78 7.29 -53.93 -17.05
N PRO A 79 8.14 -54.96 -16.95
CA PRO A 79 8.57 -55.76 -18.10
C PRO A 79 7.36 -56.29 -18.89
N PRO A 80 7.30 -56.12 -20.23
CA PRO A 80 6.15 -56.55 -21.04
C PRO A 80 5.77 -58.02 -20.87
N GLU A 81 6.72 -58.88 -20.50
CA GLU A 81 6.54 -60.30 -20.26
C GLU A 81 5.82 -60.64 -18.95
N THR A 82 5.82 -59.74 -17.95
CA THR A 82 5.23 -60.02 -16.63
C THR A 82 3.75 -59.62 -16.55
N VAL A 83 3.26 -58.81 -17.50
CA VAL A 83 1.89 -58.30 -17.43
C VAL A 83 0.85 -59.39 -17.64
N GLY A 84 -0.07 -59.53 -16.68
CA GLY A 84 -1.11 -60.57 -16.72
C GLY A 84 -0.62 -61.97 -16.32
N VAL A 85 0.63 -62.07 -15.83
CA VAL A 85 1.18 -63.25 -15.15
C VAL A 85 1.07 -63.03 -13.64
N GLY A 86 0.69 -64.06 -12.90
CA GLY A 86 0.50 -63.95 -11.45
C GLY A 86 -0.43 -62.82 -10.99
N SER A 87 0.06 -62.02 -10.06
CA SER A 87 -0.63 -60.85 -9.50
C SER A 87 -0.50 -59.58 -10.34
N CYS A 88 0.43 -59.56 -11.30
CA CYS A 88 0.72 -58.41 -12.15
C CYS A 88 -0.41 -58.08 -13.11
N ARG A 89 -0.78 -56.81 -13.17
CA ARG A 89 -1.88 -56.34 -14.02
C ARG A 89 -1.68 -54.93 -14.54
N TYR A 90 -2.34 -54.66 -15.66
CA TYR A 90 -2.48 -53.33 -16.23
C TYR A 90 -3.14 -52.35 -15.25
N GLY A 91 -2.66 -51.12 -15.29
CA GLY A 91 -3.35 -49.94 -14.81
C GLY A 91 -4.08 -49.22 -15.94
N THR A 92 -4.59 -48.03 -15.65
CA THR A 92 -5.23 -47.13 -16.62
C THR A 92 -4.68 -45.71 -16.50
N ARG A 93 -4.51 -45.05 -17.64
CA ARG A 93 -4.17 -43.63 -17.76
C ARG A 93 -5.21 -42.91 -18.63
N SER A 94 -5.45 -41.62 -18.37
CA SER A 94 -6.43 -40.78 -19.08
C SER A 94 -5.73 -39.62 -19.81
N CYS A 95 -6.16 -39.29 -21.02
CA CYS A 95 -5.59 -38.19 -21.81
C CYS A 95 -6.38 -36.89 -21.59
N SER A 96 -5.71 -35.78 -21.26
CA SER A 96 -6.32 -34.43 -21.25
C SER A 96 -5.73 -33.58 -22.37
N SER A 97 -6.28 -33.72 -23.58
CA SER A 97 -5.92 -33.00 -24.82
C SER A 97 -4.53 -33.27 -25.40
N GLU A 98 -3.44 -32.95 -24.70
CA GLU A 98 -2.07 -33.01 -25.24
C GLU A 98 -1.10 -33.86 -24.41
N PHE A 99 -1.49 -34.33 -23.21
CA PHE A 99 -0.65 -35.15 -22.33
C PHE A 99 -1.45 -36.29 -21.66
N TRP A 100 -0.79 -37.42 -21.45
CA TRP A 100 -1.30 -38.54 -20.66
C TRP A 100 -1.14 -38.26 -19.16
N GLY A 101 -2.19 -38.53 -18.37
CA GLY A 101 -2.09 -38.57 -16.91
C GLY A 101 -1.33 -39.82 -16.42
N GLN A 102 -1.04 -39.86 -15.11
CA GLN A 102 -0.33 -40.99 -14.49
C GLN A 102 -1.04 -42.34 -14.74
N CYS A 103 -0.24 -43.40 -14.90
CA CYS A 103 -0.76 -44.76 -14.89
C CYS A 103 -1.20 -45.12 -13.48
N THR A 104 -2.47 -45.50 -13.29
CA THR A 104 -3.00 -45.83 -11.95
C THR A 104 -3.61 -47.24 -11.95
N GLY A 105 -3.45 -47.96 -10.83
CA GLY A 105 -4.08 -49.28 -10.64
C GLY A 105 -3.32 -50.48 -11.21
N TYR A 106 -2.10 -50.28 -11.72
CA TYR A 106 -1.19 -51.35 -12.13
C TYR A 106 -0.61 -52.09 -10.91
N VAL A 107 -0.09 -53.30 -11.11
CA VAL A 107 0.68 -54.06 -10.10
C VAL A 107 1.95 -54.58 -10.74
N LEU A 108 3.10 -54.15 -10.22
CA LEU A 108 4.42 -54.56 -10.68
C LEU A 108 4.88 -55.88 -10.05
N PRO A 109 5.85 -56.58 -10.68
CA PRO A 109 6.52 -57.71 -10.07
C PRO A 109 7.17 -57.31 -8.74
N THR A 110 6.99 -58.11 -7.71
CA THR A 110 7.65 -57.96 -6.41
C THR A 110 8.13 -59.32 -5.94
N LEU A 111 9.14 -59.40 -5.08
CA LEU A 111 9.64 -60.68 -4.58
C LEU A 111 8.52 -61.49 -3.87
N GLU A 112 8.49 -62.80 -4.10
CA GLU A 112 7.56 -63.76 -3.49
C GLU A 112 7.37 -63.57 -1.97
N LEU A 113 6.11 -63.46 -1.55
CA LEU A 113 5.72 -63.27 -0.15
C LEU A 113 5.68 -64.60 0.60
N CYS A 114 6.85 -64.97 1.12
CA CYS A 114 7.00 -66.16 1.96
C CYS A 114 6.53 -65.93 3.41
N GLY A 115 5.64 -66.77 3.92
CA GLY A 115 5.20 -66.78 5.32
C GLY A 115 6.29 -67.22 6.30
N GLU A 116 6.07 -66.97 7.61
CA GLU A 116 7.00 -67.34 8.69
C GLU A 116 7.30 -68.86 8.77
N ASP A 117 6.47 -69.69 8.14
CA ASP A 117 6.63 -71.16 8.08
C ASP A 117 7.31 -71.66 6.80
N GLY A 118 7.82 -70.75 5.95
CA GLY A 118 8.47 -71.09 4.68
C GLY A 118 7.50 -71.58 3.60
N THR A 119 6.19 -71.44 3.82
CA THR A 119 5.17 -71.61 2.78
C THR A 119 4.82 -70.23 2.23
N GLY A 120 4.85 -70.06 0.91
CA GLY A 120 4.37 -68.83 0.30
C GLY A 120 2.85 -68.72 0.39
N ASN A 121 2.32 -67.61 -0.09
CA ASN A 121 0.91 -67.27 0.09
C ASN A 121 0.01 -67.83 -1.04
N GLY A 122 0.59 -68.57 -2.01
CA GLY A 122 -0.11 -69.16 -3.14
C GLY A 122 -0.38 -68.18 -4.27
N VAL A 123 0.32 -67.05 -4.30
CA VAL A 123 0.25 -66.01 -5.33
C VAL A 123 1.64 -65.84 -5.92
N ASP A 124 1.67 -65.67 -7.24
CA ASP A 124 2.87 -65.34 -8.03
C ASP A 124 3.03 -63.82 -8.00
N GLU A 125 3.88 -63.32 -7.09
CA GLU A 125 4.15 -61.90 -6.88
C GLU A 125 5.22 -61.37 -7.80
N ASP A 126 6.21 -62.19 -8.17
CA ASP A 126 7.30 -61.79 -9.05
C ASP A 126 6.97 -61.99 -10.54
N CYS A 127 5.79 -62.55 -10.81
CA CYS A 127 5.16 -62.63 -12.11
C CYS A 127 6.01 -63.41 -13.13
N ASP A 128 6.80 -64.38 -12.65
CA ASP A 128 7.62 -65.27 -13.46
C ASP A 128 6.85 -66.51 -13.95
N GLY A 129 5.62 -66.71 -13.46
CA GLY A 129 4.71 -67.79 -13.82
C GLY A 129 4.83 -69.05 -12.94
N LEU A 130 5.68 -69.02 -11.93
CA LEU A 130 5.75 -69.97 -10.83
C LEU A 130 5.05 -69.37 -9.61
N ILE A 131 4.73 -70.21 -8.63
CA ILE A 131 4.05 -69.78 -7.41
C ILE A 131 4.93 -70.21 -6.25
N ASP A 132 5.27 -69.27 -5.37
CA ASP A 132 6.00 -69.46 -4.11
C ASP A 132 7.41 -70.06 -4.27
N GLU A 133 8.09 -69.84 -5.40
CA GLU A 133 9.47 -70.27 -5.61
C GLU A 133 10.45 -69.52 -4.69
N GLY A 134 11.45 -70.23 -4.18
CA GLY A 134 12.43 -69.64 -3.25
C GLY A 134 11.94 -69.44 -1.80
N CYS A 135 10.73 -69.87 -1.43
CA CYS A 135 10.23 -69.76 -0.04
C CYS A 135 10.84 -70.74 0.97
N ILE A 136 11.46 -71.84 0.52
CA ILE A 136 12.20 -72.76 1.38
C ILE A 136 13.69 -72.44 1.28
N CYS A 137 14.30 -72.00 2.39
CA CYS A 137 15.71 -71.62 2.43
C CYS A 137 16.60 -72.64 3.17
N PRO A 138 17.82 -72.92 2.67
CA PRO A 138 18.82 -73.68 3.44
C PRO A 138 19.30 -72.90 4.66
N GLU A 139 19.49 -73.58 5.80
CA GLU A 139 19.97 -72.95 7.04
C GLU A 139 21.26 -72.16 6.81
N GLY A 140 21.25 -70.87 7.17
CA GLY A 140 22.38 -69.96 6.98
C GLY A 140 22.54 -69.40 5.57
N ALA A 141 21.67 -69.74 4.61
CA ALA A 141 21.62 -69.05 3.32
C ALA A 141 21.26 -67.58 3.52
N THR A 142 21.69 -66.73 2.59
CA THR A 142 21.37 -65.30 2.57
C THR A 142 20.66 -64.96 1.26
N ARG A 143 19.64 -64.09 1.33
CA ARG A 143 19.01 -63.48 0.14
C ARG A 143 18.90 -61.97 0.31
N TYR A 144 18.81 -61.26 -0.80
CA TYR A 144 18.50 -59.84 -0.79
C TYR A 144 17.03 -59.59 -0.42
N CYS A 145 16.77 -58.42 0.14
CA CYS A 145 15.44 -57.99 0.57
C CYS A 145 15.33 -56.46 0.47
N GLY A 146 14.11 -55.95 0.36
CA GLY A 146 13.87 -54.52 0.07
C GLY A 146 13.80 -54.26 -1.43
N ASP A 147 13.73 -52.99 -1.81
CA ASP A 147 13.69 -52.51 -3.20
C ASP A 147 15.03 -51.86 -3.57
N ALA A 148 15.33 -51.79 -4.88
CA ALA A 148 16.43 -51.01 -5.44
C ALA A 148 15.96 -49.80 -6.26
N ALA A 149 14.66 -49.54 -6.32
CA ALA A 149 14.13 -48.30 -6.88
C ALA A 149 14.54 -47.08 -6.04
N GLY A 150 14.93 -46.00 -6.72
CA GLY A 150 15.23 -44.73 -6.09
C GLY A 150 16.41 -44.74 -5.11
N VAL A 151 16.20 -44.17 -3.92
CA VAL A 151 17.20 -44.16 -2.83
C VAL A 151 17.14 -45.41 -1.96
N CYS A 152 16.22 -46.34 -2.24
CA CYS A 152 16.21 -47.62 -1.55
C CYS A 152 17.44 -48.46 -1.92
N SER A 153 17.82 -49.33 -0.99
CA SER A 153 18.92 -50.26 -1.18
C SER A 153 18.55 -51.60 -0.59
N TYR A 154 18.99 -52.66 -1.26
CA TYR A 154 18.80 -54.01 -0.77
C TYR A 154 19.50 -54.22 0.57
N GLY A 155 18.78 -54.79 1.52
CA GLY A 155 19.35 -55.45 2.68
C GLY A 155 19.60 -56.93 2.43
N LEU A 156 20.03 -57.63 3.48
CA LEU A 156 20.17 -59.08 3.48
C LEU A 156 19.27 -59.71 4.55
N GLN A 157 18.50 -60.72 4.14
CA GLN A 157 17.87 -61.67 5.06
C GLN A 157 18.77 -62.89 5.19
N THR A 158 18.93 -63.39 6.41
CA THR A 158 19.59 -64.67 6.67
C THR A 158 18.54 -65.71 7.08
N CYS A 159 18.59 -66.87 6.46
CA CYS A 159 17.71 -67.99 6.76
C CYS A 159 18.04 -68.58 8.13
N ASN A 160 17.05 -68.66 9.01
CA ASN A 160 17.13 -69.36 10.29
C ASN A 160 15.88 -70.25 10.45
N ASN A 161 16.07 -71.52 10.76
CA ASN A 161 15.01 -72.53 10.90
C ASN A 161 14.06 -72.60 9.69
N ASN A 162 14.63 -72.65 8.48
CA ASN A 162 13.88 -72.67 7.20
C ASN A 162 13.01 -71.43 6.92
N ALA A 163 13.20 -70.32 7.66
CA ALA A 163 12.50 -69.06 7.43
C ALA A 163 13.50 -67.90 7.30
N TRP A 164 13.21 -66.96 6.41
CA TRP A 164 14.03 -65.77 6.21
C TRP A 164 13.86 -64.78 7.38
N GLY A 165 14.97 -64.35 7.99
CA GLY A 165 14.97 -63.38 9.07
C GLY A 165 14.62 -61.94 8.63
N PRO A 166 14.67 -60.96 9.54
CA PRO A 166 14.43 -59.55 9.18
C PRO A 166 15.46 -59.05 8.15
N CYS A 167 15.04 -58.10 7.32
CA CYS A 167 15.91 -57.46 6.33
C CYS A 167 16.92 -56.54 7.05
N ILE A 168 18.20 -56.88 7.01
CA ILE A 168 19.26 -56.11 7.68
C ILE A 168 20.12 -55.39 6.64
N GLY A 169 20.28 -54.08 6.81
CA GLY A 169 21.19 -53.26 5.99
C GLY A 169 20.56 -52.57 4.79
N GLY A 170 19.27 -52.78 4.51
CA GLY A 170 18.54 -52.07 3.47
C GLY A 170 17.93 -50.75 3.94
N THR A 171 17.64 -49.86 2.98
CA THR A 171 16.94 -48.58 3.21
C THR A 171 15.49 -48.74 2.76
N ASN A 172 14.53 -48.44 3.64
CA ASN A 172 13.09 -48.63 3.37
C ASN A 172 12.47 -47.38 2.71
N PRO A 173 11.34 -47.53 2.00
CA PRO A 173 10.51 -46.43 1.52
C PRO A 173 10.20 -45.37 2.58
N ALA A 174 10.26 -44.10 2.18
CA ALA A 174 9.91 -42.92 2.95
C ALA A 174 8.94 -42.02 2.15
N THR A 175 8.47 -40.94 2.77
CA THR A 175 7.62 -39.96 2.08
C THR A 175 8.46 -39.11 1.13
N GLU A 176 7.94 -38.89 -0.07
CA GLU A 176 8.57 -38.05 -1.09
C GLU A 176 8.94 -36.65 -0.58
N THR A 177 10.06 -36.15 -1.07
CA THR A 177 10.48 -34.76 -0.93
C THR A 177 11.08 -34.29 -2.25
N CYS A 178 10.59 -33.16 -2.76
CA CYS A 178 10.89 -32.69 -4.11
C CYS A 178 12.37 -32.31 -4.31
N ASN A 179 13.20 -33.30 -4.60
CA ASN A 179 14.65 -33.16 -4.66
C ASN A 179 15.32 -34.04 -5.73
N GLY A 180 14.53 -34.64 -6.61
CA GLY A 180 15.00 -35.49 -7.70
C GLY A 180 15.40 -36.89 -7.25
N LEU A 181 14.94 -37.34 -6.08
CA LEU A 181 15.18 -38.69 -5.56
C LEU A 181 13.85 -39.35 -5.23
N ASP A 182 13.67 -40.58 -5.69
CA ASP A 182 12.54 -41.45 -5.37
C ASP A 182 12.74 -42.05 -3.94
N TYR A 183 12.03 -41.48 -2.96
CA TYR A 183 12.09 -41.89 -1.55
C TYR A 183 11.14 -43.01 -1.20
N ASN A 184 9.99 -43.10 -1.86
CA ASN A 184 8.96 -44.09 -1.60
C ASN A 184 9.22 -45.40 -2.38
N CYS A 185 10.22 -45.38 -3.26
CA CYS A 185 10.77 -46.50 -4.01
C CYS A 185 9.70 -47.17 -4.87
N ASP A 186 8.83 -46.38 -5.48
CA ASP A 186 7.83 -46.85 -6.44
C ASP A 186 8.29 -46.73 -7.91
N GLY A 187 9.52 -46.26 -8.13
CA GLY A 187 10.15 -46.11 -9.43
C GLY A 187 9.85 -44.77 -10.10
N LEU A 188 9.07 -43.89 -9.45
CA LEU A 188 8.82 -42.54 -9.90
C LEU A 188 9.55 -41.55 -8.99
N THR A 189 10.00 -40.44 -9.56
CA THR A 189 10.71 -39.39 -8.80
C THR A 189 9.77 -38.23 -8.51
N ASP A 190 9.68 -37.81 -7.24
CA ASP A 190 8.94 -36.64 -6.75
C ASP A 190 7.43 -36.64 -7.10
N GLU A 191 6.83 -37.81 -7.31
CA GLU A 191 5.43 -37.96 -7.71
C GLU A 191 4.47 -37.41 -6.64
N GLY A 192 3.44 -36.69 -7.10
CA GLY A 192 2.52 -35.97 -6.21
C GLY A 192 3.08 -34.68 -5.59
N LEU A 193 4.35 -34.33 -5.85
CA LEU A 193 4.98 -33.07 -5.44
C LEU A 193 5.26 -32.11 -6.61
N LEU A 194 5.09 -32.57 -7.85
CA LEU A 194 5.28 -31.78 -9.06
C LEU A 194 4.06 -30.89 -9.34
N ASN A 195 4.31 -29.63 -9.74
CA ASN A 195 3.28 -28.73 -10.28
C ASN A 195 2.81 -29.17 -11.68
N ALA A 196 1.86 -28.44 -12.28
CA ALA A 196 1.34 -28.70 -13.63
C ALA A 196 2.37 -28.63 -14.78
N CYS A 197 3.64 -28.32 -14.49
CA CYS A 197 4.76 -28.26 -15.43
C CYS A 197 5.86 -29.27 -15.10
N GLY A 198 5.60 -30.22 -14.19
CA GLY A 198 6.54 -31.26 -13.83
C GLY A 198 7.73 -30.75 -13.00
N THR A 199 7.58 -29.63 -12.28
CA THR A 199 8.65 -29.05 -11.45
C THR A 199 8.25 -28.89 -10.00
N CYS A 200 9.24 -28.91 -9.12
CA CYS A 200 9.06 -28.79 -7.68
C CYS A 200 8.72 -27.36 -7.25
N GLY A 201 7.52 -27.16 -6.71
CA GLY A 201 7.18 -26.01 -5.84
C GLY A 201 7.22 -24.59 -6.44
N GLU A 202 7.66 -24.40 -7.68
CA GLU A 202 7.61 -23.10 -8.36
C GLU A 202 6.29 -22.93 -9.12
N SER A 203 5.89 -21.70 -9.44
CA SER A 203 4.75 -21.49 -10.33
C SER A 203 5.13 -21.78 -11.79
N CYS A 204 4.26 -22.48 -12.49
CA CYS A 204 4.42 -22.85 -13.90
C CYS A 204 4.57 -21.67 -14.88
N TYR A 205 3.89 -20.57 -14.59
CA TYR A 205 3.73 -19.48 -15.53
C TYR A 205 4.04 -18.15 -14.86
N LEU A 206 4.78 -17.30 -15.57
CA LEU A 206 5.02 -15.92 -15.21
C LEU A 206 4.12 -15.03 -16.07
N LEU A 207 3.31 -14.19 -15.43
CA LEU A 207 2.66 -13.05 -16.07
C LEU A 207 3.42 -11.77 -15.66
N PRO A 208 4.48 -11.38 -16.39
CA PRO A 208 5.17 -10.12 -16.12
C PRO A 208 4.33 -8.93 -16.60
N MET A 209 4.49 -7.79 -15.94
CA MET A 209 3.95 -6.50 -16.40
C MET A 209 4.98 -5.39 -16.34
N ASP A 210 4.89 -4.46 -17.29
CA ASP A 210 5.64 -3.21 -17.28
C ASP A 210 4.76 -2.08 -16.74
N PRO A 211 4.96 -1.64 -15.48
CA PRO A 211 4.10 -0.63 -14.87
C PRO A 211 4.19 0.74 -15.55
N THR A 212 5.18 0.97 -16.42
CA THR A 212 5.33 2.24 -17.15
C THR A 212 4.42 2.36 -18.37
N SER A 213 3.92 1.23 -18.89
CA SER A 213 3.11 1.19 -20.11
C SER A 213 1.77 0.47 -19.93
N GLU A 214 1.61 -0.25 -18.82
CA GLU A 214 0.41 -0.97 -18.44
C GLU A 214 -0.21 -0.37 -17.17
N GLY A 215 -1.43 -0.78 -16.84
CA GLY A 215 -2.16 -0.33 -15.65
C GLY A 215 -2.73 1.08 -15.73
N THR A 216 -3.37 1.46 -14.63
CA THR A 216 -4.03 2.77 -14.45
C THR A 216 -3.40 3.46 -13.25
N PRO A 217 -2.45 4.40 -13.46
CA PRO A 217 -1.99 5.28 -12.40
C PRO A 217 -3.08 6.26 -12.00
N ASP A 218 -3.15 6.59 -10.72
CA ASP A 218 -3.86 7.79 -10.25
C ASP A 218 -2.99 9.05 -10.41
N GLU A 219 -3.52 10.20 -9.98
CA GLU A 219 -2.81 11.48 -10.07
C GLU A 219 -1.58 11.58 -9.14
N GLY A 220 -1.42 10.63 -8.21
CA GLY A 220 -0.28 10.50 -7.31
C GLY A 220 0.87 9.67 -7.89
N ILE A 221 0.71 9.07 -9.07
CA ILE A 221 1.73 8.28 -9.76
C ILE A 221 2.18 8.94 -11.07
N GLU A 222 3.49 8.96 -11.30
CA GLU A 222 4.09 9.31 -12.60
C GLU A 222 5.07 8.23 -13.06
N VAL A 223 5.35 8.23 -14.36
CA VAL A 223 6.41 7.41 -14.95
C VAL A 223 7.74 8.16 -14.80
N ILE A 224 8.72 7.53 -14.18
CA ILE A 224 10.10 8.05 -14.09
C ILE A 224 11.02 7.30 -15.05
N PRO A 225 11.66 7.98 -16.02
CA PRO A 225 12.62 7.35 -16.93
C PRO A 225 13.86 6.84 -16.19
N GLY A 226 14.47 5.76 -16.68
CA GLY A 226 15.75 5.26 -16.16
C GLY A 226 16.92 6.25 -16.31
N THR A 227 16.80 7.23 -17.20
CA THR A 227 17.79 8.29 -17.41
C THR A 227 17.62 9.49 -16.48
N ASP A 228 16.56 9.53 -15.67
CA ASP A 228 16.30 10.64 -14.77
C ASP A 228 17.35 10.68 -13.64
N PRO A 229 18.00 11.83 -13.35
CA PRO A 229 18.95 11.94 -12.24
C PRO A 229 18.36 11.61 -10.86
N ALA A 230 17.05 11.75 -10.68
CA ALA A 230 16.33 11.37 -9.46
C ALA A 230 15.95 9.88 -9.42
N ASN A 231 16.28 9.10 -10.46
CA ASN A 231 16.07 7.67 -10.51
C ASN A 231 17.38 6.91 -10.21
N PRO A 232 17.59 6.45 -8.96
CA PRO A 232 18.80 5.72 -8.59
C PRO A 232 18.85 4.29 -9.13
N THR A 233 17.74 3.74 -9.66
CA THR A 233 17.73 2.36 -10.17
C THR A 233 18.29 2.27 -11.58
N GLY A 234 18.30 3.38 -12.33
CA GLY A 234 18.71 3.40 -13.74
C GLY A 234 17.76 2.67 -14.70
N VAL A 235 16.64 2.16 -14.18
CA VAL A 235 15.61 1.42 -14.93
C VAL A 235 14.31 2.23 -14.87
N PRO A 236 13.55 2.37 -15.98
CA PRO A 236 12.24 3.01 -15.95
C PRO A 236 11.31 2.35 -14.93
N GLY A 237 10.43 3.13 -14.32
CA GLY A 237 9.46 2.63 -13.38
C GLY A 237 8.35 3.63 -13.11
N ILE A 238 7.42 3.26 -12.26
CA ILE A 238 6.45 4.19 -11.69
C ILE A 238 6.96 4.70 -10.34
N THR A 239 6.71 5.96 -10.05
CA THR A 239 7.07 6.61 -8.79
C THR A 239 5.97 7.57 -8.39
N LEU A 240 6.09 8.12 -7.18
CA LEU A 240 5.22 9.20 -6.73
C LEU A 240 5.47 10.45 -7.57
N THR A 241 4.41 11.15 -7.97
CA THR A 241 4.61 12.42 -8.66
C THR A 241 5.38 13.41 -7.77
N SER A 242 5.92 14.47 -8.34
CA SER A 242 6.34 15.61 -7.52
C SER A 242 5.18 16.54 -7.15
N ALA A 243 3.96 16.23 -7.61
CA ALA A 243 2.77 17.07 -7.48
C ALA A 243 1.77 16.47 -6.47
N SER A 244 1.52 17.16 -5.36
CA SER A 244 0.55 16.70 -4.38
C SER A 244 -0.88 16.75 -4.99
N TYR A 245 -1.62 15.64 -4.93
CA TYR A 245 -3.03 15.59 -5.35
C TYR A 245 -3.96 15.99 -4.20
N ILE A 246 -4.88 16.91 -4.49
CA ILE A 246 -6.03 17.20 -3.63
C ILE A 246 -7.30 17.13 -4.48
N PRO A 247 -8.38 16.49 -4.01
CA PRO A 247 -9.64 16.47 -4.74
C PRO A 247 -10.18 17.88 -5.04
N PRO A 248 -11.05 18.04 -6.05
CA PRO A 248 -11.63 19.33 -6.44
C PRO A 248 -12.73 19.80 -5.47
N TYR A 249 -12.44 19.81 -4.17
CA TYR A 249 -13.42 20.10 -3.14
C TYR A 249 -13.00 21.20 -2.18
N LEU A 250 -13.95 22.09 -1.95
CA LEU A 250 -13.97 23.03 -0.85
C LEU A 250 -14.98 22.55 0.20
N TRP A 251 -14.61 22.67 1.47
CA TRP A 251 -15.41 22.19 2.59
C TRP A 251 -15.71 23.32 3.58
N ALA A 252 -16.95 23.81 3.59
CA ALA A 252 -17.34 24.95 4.40
C ALA A 252 -17.99 24.52 5.73
N ALA A 253 -17.36 24.81 6.86
CA ALA A 253 -17.90 24.56 8.19
C ALA A 253 -18.99 25.57 8.56
N ASN A 254 -20.22 25.08 8.73
CA ASN A 254 -21.41 25.85 9.01
C ASN A 254 -21.69 25.93 10.52
N HIS A 255 -21.15 26.94 11.18
CA HIS A 255 -21.07 26.92 12.65
C HIS A 255 -22.46 26.96 13.34
N THR A 256 -23.43 27.69 12.78
CA THR A 256 -24.78 27.79 13.36
C THR A 256 -25.65 26.56 13.13
N ASN A 257 -25.26 25.70 12.18
CA ASN A 257 -26.06 24.56 11.72
C ASN A 257 -25.41 23.21 12.00
N PHE A 258 -24.26 23.20 12.67
CA PHE A 258 -23.57 21.99 13.13
C PHE A 258 -23.18 21.05 11.99
N SER A 259 -22.91 21.60 10.80
CA SER A 259 -22.63 20.86 9.59
C SER A 259 -21.38 21.34 8.86
N VAL A 260 -20.93 20.55 7.88
CA VAL A 260 -19.95 20.94 6.86
C VAL A 260 -20.56 20.74 5.47
N THR A 261 -20.33 21.67 4.56
CA THR A 261 -20.79 21.59 3.17
C THR A 261 -19.66 21.21 2.24
N LYS A 262 -19.86 20.17 1.42
CA LYS A 262 -18.97 19.75 0.34
C LYS A 262 -19.35 20.48 -0.95
N PHE A 263 -18.41 21.23 -1.51
CA PHE A 263 -18.61 22.01 -2.72
C PHE A 263 -17.54 21.66 -3.75
N ASN A 264 -17.98 21.28 -4.95
CA ASN A 264 -17.09 20.94 -6.04
C ASN A 264 -16.58 22.22 -6.73
N THR A 265 -15.26 22.41 -6.74
CA THR A 265 -14.60 23.62 -7.25
C THR A 265 -14.50 23.67 -8.77
N GLU A 266 -14.72 22.55 -9.46
CA GLU A 266 -14.73 22.46 -10.93
C GLU A 266 -16.15 22.60 -11.48
N THR A 267 -17.07 21.78 -10.98
CA THR A 267 -18.46 21.77 -11.46
C THR A 267 -19.29 22.89 -10.86
N HIS A 268 -18.76 23.56 -9.83
CA HIS A 268 -19.39 24.71 -9.18
C HIS A 268 -20.73 24.34 -8.51
N THR A 269 -20.82 23.12 -7.99
CA THR A 269 -22.03 22.61 -7.34
C THR A 269 -21.78 22.19 -5.90
N GLN A 270 -22.77 22.46 -5.04
CA GLN A 270 -22.84 21.83 -3.73
C GLN A 270 -23.24 20.37 -3.91
N GLU A 271 -22.38 19.44 -3.49
CA GLU A 271 -22.61 18.00 -3.63
C GLU A 271 -23.18 17.37 -2.38
N GLY A 272 -22.94 17.93 -1.19
CA GLY A 272 -23.42 17.36 0.06
C GLY A 272 -23.31 18.30 1.24
N ILE A 273 -24.03 17.97 2.31
CA ILE A 273 -23.97 18.66 3.59
C ILE A 273 -24.12 17.64 4.71
N TYR A 274 -23.20 17.65 5.66
CA TYR A 274 -23.03 16.58 6.65
C TYR A 274 -23.05 17.18 8.05
N TRP A 275 -23.79 16.59 8.98
CA TRP A 275 -23.66 16.91 10.39
C TRP A 275 -22.30 16.43 10.90
N VAL A 276 -21.58 17.27 11.66
CA VAL A 276 -20.18 16.99 12.06
C VAL A 276 -19.87 17.30 13.53
N GLY A 277 -20.83 17.82 14.30
CA GLY A 277 -20.63 18.21 15.69
C GLY A 277 -21.05 19.66 15.95
N ASN A 278 -21.07 20.04 17.22
CA ASN A 278 -21.57 21.34 17.64
C ASN A 278 -20.56 22.46 17.37
N ASN A 279 -21.07 23.51 16.74
CA ASN A 279 -20.36 24.76 16.46
C ASN A 279 -19.02 24.54 15.70
N PRO A 280 -19.04 23.83 14.55
CA PRO A 280 -17.83 23.46 13.82
C PRO A 280 -17.11 24.70 13.28
N SER A 281 -15.78 24.62 13.19
CA SER A 281 -14.97 25.73 12.65
C SER A 281 -13.57 25.36 12.19
N ARG A 282 -13.12 24.14 12.48
CA ARG A 282 -11.79 23.67 12.11
C ARG A 282 -11.94 22.54 11.14
N THR A 283 -11.29 22.72 10.01
CA THR A 283 -11.26 21.79 8.91
C THR A 283 -9.81 21.46 8.65
N ALA A 284 -9.55 20.21 8.29
CA ALA A 284 -8.33 19.79 7.63
C ALA A 284 -8.70 18.70 6.62
N VAL A 285 -7.94 18.61 5.54
CA VAL A 285 -8.07 17.51 4.59
C VAL A 285 -6.91 16.57 4.83
N ASP A 286 -7.18 15.27 4.98
CA ASP A 286 -6.13 14.26 5.10
C ASP A 286 -5.47 13.96 3.74
N LEU A 287 -4.42 13.13 3.76
CA LEU A 287 -3.62 12.86 2.56
C LEU A 287 -4.37 12.12 1.46
N ASP A 288 -5.50 11.50 1.82
CA ASP A 288 -6.38 10.81 0.88
C ASP A 288 -7.51 11.74 0.40
N GLY A 289 -7.48 13.02 0.76
CA GLY A 289 -8.47 14.02 0.34
C GLY A 289 -9.73 14.10 1.21
N ASN A 290 -9.79 13.37 2.33
CA ASN A 290 -10.98 13.31 3.17
C ASN A 290 -11.03 14.45 4.18
N MET A 291 -12.23 14.92 4.48
CA MET A 291 -12.43 16.08 5.34
C MET A 291 -12.55 15.67 6.81
N TRP A 292 -11.78 16.34 7.66
CA TRP A 292 -11.82 16.25 9.11
C TRP A 292 -12.31 17.54 9.73
N VAL A 293 -13.34 17.48 10.57
CA VAL A 293 -13.96 18.66 11.18
C VAL A 293 -14.04 18.53 12.69
N GLY A 294 -13.58 19.58 13.39
CA GLY A 294 -13.65 19.70 14.85
C GLY A 294 -14.80 20.59 15.34
N GLY A 295 -15.59 20.07 16.28
CA GLY A 295 -16.63 20.75 17.04
C GLY A 295 -16.08 21.50 18.27
N ARG A 296 -16.45 22.78 18.40
CA ARG A 296 -15.93 23.66 19.46
C ARG A 296 -16.64 23.51 20.79
N ASP A 297 -17.91 23.11 20.76
CA ASP A 297 -18.78 23.14 21.94
C ASP A 297 -19.07 21.74 22.50
N ASP A 298 -18.73 20.68 21.76
CA ASP A 298 -18.86 19.28 22.18
C ASP A 298 -17.56 18.47 22.09
N GLY A 299 -16.49 19.04 21.54
CA GLY A 299 -15.20 18.35 21.35
C GLY A 299 -15.25 17.19 20.36
N ARG A 300 -16.27 17.12 19.52
CA ARG A 300 -16.44 16.05 18.55
C ARG A 300 -15.53 16.26 17.34
N LEU A 301 -14.86 15.20 16.92
CA LEU A 301 -14.12 15.14 15.66
C LEU A 301 -14.88 14.23 14.71
N THR A 302 -15.05 14.66 13.47
CA THR A 302 -15.76 13.90 12.43
C THR A 302 -14.92 13.80 11.16
N LYS A 303 -14.82 12.60 10.58
CA LYS A 303 -14.22 12.33 9.25
C LYS A 303 -15.34 12.10 8.23
N VAL A 304 -15.26 12.78 7.08
CA VAL A 304 -16.17 12.63 5.95
C VAL A 304 -15.36 12.28 4.70
N LEU A 305 -15.69 11.17 4.06
CA LEU A 305 -15.07 10.76 2.80
C LEU A 305 -15.53 11.67 1.67
N TRP A 306 -14.60 12.02 0.79
CA TRP A 306 -14.92 12.84 -0.38
C TRP A 306 -15.47 12.00 -1.53
N ASP A 307 -14.89 10.83 -1.75
CA ASP A 307 -15.29 9.93 -2.83
C ASP A 307 -16.45 9.05 -2.35
N THR A 308 -17.62 9.27 -2.97
CA THR A 308 -18.83 8.52 -2.65
C THR A 308 -18.72 7.04 -3.00
N THR A 309 -17.85 6.66 -3.95
CA THR A 309 -17.68 5.25 -4.33
C THR A 309 -16.86 4.46 -3.30
N SER A 310 -16.07 5.17 -2.50
CA SER A 310 -15.28 4.61 -1.40
C SER A 310 -16.03 4.57 -0.06
N CYS A 311 -17.29 5.00 -0.01
CA CYS A 311 -18.06 4.98 1.23
C CYS A 311 -18.47 3.56 1.61
N PRO A 312 -18.26 3.13 2.87
CA PRO A 312 -18.57 1.78 3.30
C PRO A 312 -20.08 1.52 3.24
N GLU A 313 -20.49 0.56 2.41
CA GLU A 313 -21.89 0.14 2.37
C GLU A 313 -22.34 -0.38 3.75
N MET A 314 -23.62 -0.19 4.08
CA MET A 314 -24.24 -0.67 5.32
C MET A 314 -23.63 -0.08 6.60
N ASN A 315 -22.89 1.04 6.55
CA ASN A 315 -22.38 1.71 7.74
C ASN A 315 -23.54 2.11 8.70
N ASN A 316 -24.71 2.43 8.14
CA ASN A 316 -25.95 2.65 8.88
C ASN A 316 -26.89 1.43 9.00
N GLY A 317 -26.52 0.28 8.42
CA GLY A 317 -27.35 -0.94 8.36
C GLY A 317 -28.40 -0.99 7.23
N THR A 318 -28.37 -0.08 6.26
CA THR A 318 -29.27 -0.01 5.09
C THR A 318 -28.53 -0.41 3.81
N PRO A 319 -29.09 -1.27 2.94
CA PRO A 319 -28.40 -1.72 1.72
C PRO A 319 -28.13 -0.61 0.70
N GLY A 320 -26.93 -0.63 0.13
CA GLY A 320 -26.39 0.40 -0.79
C GLY A 320 -25.73 1.55 -0.04
N ILE A 321 -25.15 2.50 -0.78
CA ILE A 321 -24.54 3.71 -0.21
C ILE A 321 -25.64 4.77 0.03
N GLN A 322 -25.83 5.18 1.27
CA GLN A 322 -26.64 6.34 1.64
C GLN A 322 -25.74 7.49 2.10
N THR A 323 -25.68 8.53 1.27
CA THR A 323 -24.94 9.76 1.57
C THR A 323 -25.81 10.98 1.32
N SER A 324 -25.54 12.04 2.08
CA SER A 324 -26.12 13.36 1.87
C SER A 324 -25.84 13.83 0.44
N SER A 325 -26.82 14.50 -0.18
CA SER A 325 -26.75 14.97 -1.56
C SER A 325 -27.35 16.36 -1.72
N GLY A 326 -26.61 17.25 -2.38
CA GLY A 326 -26.97 18.67 -2.50
C GLY A 326 -27.21 19.29 -1.13
N THR A 327 -28.43 19.78 -0.90
CA THR A 327 -28.86 20.38 0.39
C THR A 327 -29.53 19.40 1.34
N ASN A 328 -29.72 18.14 0.93
CA ASN A 328 -30.37 17.12 1.73
C ASN A 328 -29.36 16.43 2.67
N GLN A 329 -29.32 16.87 3.93
CA GLN A 329 -28.56 16.23 5.00
C GLN A 329 -29.34 15.03 5.54
N ILE A 330 -28.71 13.86 5.63
CA ILE A 330 -29.37 12.65 6.16
C ILE A 330 -28.91 12.26 7.56
N ASN A 331 -27.72 12.69 7.99
CA ASN A 331 -27.23 12.42 9.34
C ASN A 331 -27.54 13.54 10.35
N SER A 332 -27.38 13.20 11.63
CA SER A 332 -27.72 14.11 12.75
C SER A 332 -26.88 13.81 13.99
N ALA A 333 -27.01 14.62 15.04
CA ALA A 333 -26.36 14.36 16.33
C ALA A 333 -26.75 13.02 16.97
N GLY A 334 -28.00 12.58 16.79
CA GLY A 334 -28.48 11.30 17.33
C GLY A 334 -28.11 10.10 16.46
N THR A 335 -27.82 10.33 15.18
CA THR A 335 -27.49 9.30 14.19
C THR A 335 -26.37 9.79 13.25
N PRO A 336 -25.13 9.96 13.76
CA PRO A 336 -24.04 10.53 12.95
C PRO A 336 -23.69 9.69 11.73
N PHE A 337 -23.77 8.36 11.87
CA PHE A 337 -23.46 7.36 10.86
C PHE A 337 -24.63 7.04 9.93
N ALA A 338 -25.78 7.73 10.03
CA ALA A 338 -26.85 7.58 9.03
C ALA A 338 -26.41 7.99 7.61
N ASP A 339 -25.28 8.67 7.50
CA ASP A 339 -24.57 8.94 6.27
C ASP A 339 -23.33 8.05 6.20
N ASP A 340 -23.26 7.18 5.20
CA ASP A 340 -22.21 6.16 5.08
C ASP A 340 -20.84 6.78 4.83
N CYS A 341 -20.79 7.96 4.22
CA CYS A 341 -19.54 8.68 3.99
C CYS A 341 -18.99 9.34 5.25
N VAL A 342 -19.77 9.41 6.34
CA VAL A 342 -19.29 9.80 7.66
C VAL A 342 -18.73 8.57 8.37
N VAL A 343 -17.42 8.34 8.22
CA VAL A 343 -16.76 7.11 8.69
C VAL A 343 -16.20 7.21 10.11
N TYR A 344 -16.11 8.42 10.67
CA TYR A 344 -15.73 8.63 12.06
C TYR A 344 -16.50 9.79 12.64
N SER A 345 -17.06 9.64 13.84
CA SER A 345 -17.63 10.73 14.61
C SER A 345 -17.62 10.41 16.09
N ALA A 346 -16.67 10.96 16.85
CA ALA A 346 -16.52 10.70 18.27
C ALA A 346 -15.90 11.91 19.01
N VAL A 347 -15.92 11.88 20.34
CA VAL A 347 -15.23 12.86 21.20
C VAL A 347 -13.88 12.26 21.61
N PRO A 348 -12.75 12.66 21.00
CA PRO A 348 -11.47 11.98 21.21
C PRO A 348 -10.94 12.13 22.64
N GLU A 349 -11.10 13.31 23.23
CA GLU A 349 -10.65 13.62 24.58
C GLU A 349 -11.79 14.26 25.39
N PRO A 350 -12.59 13.46 26.11
CA PRO A 350 -13.75 13.96 26.87
C PRO A 350 -13.39 14.97 27.96
N SER A 351 -12.16 14.98 28.48
CA SER A 351 -11.71 15.98 29.46
C SER A 351 -11.42 17.35 28.82
N ARG A 352 -11.38 17.43 27.48
CA ARG A 352 -11.09 18.63 26.70
C ARG A 352 -12.18 18.85 25.62
N PRO A 353 -13.43 19.18 26.00
CA PRO A 353 -14.59 19.18 25.10
C PRO A 353 -14.65 20.43 24.18
N SER A 354 -13.54 20.77 23.53
CA SER A 354 -13.45 21.89 22.60
C SER A 354 -12.27 21.73 21.64
N ILE A 355 -12.53 21.24 20.43
CA ILE A 355 -11.52 21.13 19.37
C ILE A 355 -11.45 22.47 18.65
N ARG A 356 -10.25 23.03 18.61
CA ARG A 356 -9.93 24.28 17.89
C ARG A 356 -8.69 24.16 17.04
N GLY A 357 -8.15 22.97 16.84
CA GLY A 357 -7.11 22.71 15.86
C GLY A 357 -7.33 21.35 15.24
N VAL A 358 -7.20 21.27 13.91
CA VAL A 358 -7.06 20.03 13.16
C VAL A 358 -6.04 20.30 12.07
N ALA A 359 -5.06 19.40 11.87
CA ALA A 359 -4.08 19.49 10.80
C ALA A 359 -3.65 18.08 10.37
N ALA A 360 -3.35 17.89 9.08
CA ALA A 360 -2.66 16.69 8.61
C ALA A 360 -1.15 16.83 8.85
N GLY A 361 -0.49 15.73 9.22
CA GLY A 361 0.96 15.62 9.29
C GLY A 361 1.56 14.96 8.04
N PRO A 362 2.86 15.17 7.76
CA PRO A 362 3.57 14.49 6.66
C PRO A 362 3.67 12.96 6.87
N ASP A 363 3.48 12.49 8.10
CA ASP A 363 3.40 11.07 8.46
C ASP A 363 2.01 10.46 8.22
N GLY A 364 1.08 11.22 7.65
CA GLY A 364 -0.30 10.83 7.41
C GLY A 364 -1.21 10.90 8.63
N ARG A 365 -0.70 11.14 9.85
CA ARG A 365 -1.57 11.26 11.04
C ARG A 365 -2.30 12.60 11.04
N MET A 366 -3.50 12.60 11.59
CA MET A 366 -4.24 13.84 11.86
C MET A 366 -3.98 14.30 13.29
N TRP A 367 -3.61 15.56 13.44
CA TRP A 367 -3.31 16.19 14.73
C TRP A 367 -4.47 17.06 15.18
N ILE A 368 -4.91 16.82 16.42
CA ILE A 368 -6.06 17.46 17.06
C ILE A 368 -5.54 18.38 18.17
N GLY A 369 -6.07 19.59 18.25
CA GLY A 369 -5.70 20.57 19.26
C GLY A 369 -6.89 21.09 20.05
N TYR A 370 -6.73 21.17 21.36
CA TYR A 370 -7.82 21.47 22.28
C TYR A 370 -7.68 22.86 22.92
N THR A 371 -8.78 23.60 23.02
CA THR A 371 -8.77 24.99 23.54
C THR A 371 -8.17 25.07 24.95
N ASN A 372 -8.46 24.10 25.82
CA ASN A 372 -7.94 24.12 27.20
C ASN A 372 -6.46 23.70 27.29
N GLY A 373 -5.85 23.35 26.17
CA GLY A 373 -4.44 22.96 26.03
C GLY A 373 -4.27 21.49 25.67
N GLY A 374 -3.10 21.20 25.10
CA GLY A 374 -2.70 19.87 24.68
C GLY A 374 -3.15 19.48 23.27
N ILE A 375 -2.60 18.37 22.81
CA ILE A 375 -2.77 17.83 21.46
C ILE A 375 -2.87 16.30 21.50
N GLN A 376 -3.43 15.71 20.44
CA GLN A 376 -3.52 14.27 20.28
C GLN A 376 -3.51 13.93 18.79
N ALA A 377 -2.81 12.87 18.40
CA ALA A 377 -2.88 12.36 17.04
C ALA A 377 -4.02 11.33 16.89
N ILE A 378 -4.53 11.18 15.68
CA ILE A 378 -5.37 10.06 15.26
C ILE A 378 -4.86 9.55 13.92
N ASP A 379 -4.74 8.23 13.80
CA ASP A 379 -4.45 7.60 12.51
C ASP A 379 -5.72 7.65 11.64
N PRO A 380 -5.68 8.24 10.44
CA PRO A 380 -6.90 8.44 9.64
C PRO A 380 -7.41 7.16 8.97
N THR A 381 -6.60 6.11 8.95
CA THR A 381 -6.87 4.80 8.37
C THR A 381 -7.45 3.89 9.44
N THR A 382 -6.75 3.69 10.56
CA THR A 382 -7.20 2.78 11.62
C THR A 382 -8.17 3.44 12.61
N LEU A 383 -8.29 4.77 12.59
CA LEU A 383 -9.08 5.58 13.52
C LEU A 383 -8.65 5.43 14.99
N VAL A 384 -7.45 4.89 15.21
CA VAL A 384 -6.86 4.71 16.54
C VAL A 384 -6.29 6.04 17.02
N LEU A 385 -6.66 6.40 18.24
CA LEU A 385 -6.12 7.59 18.92
C LEU A 385 -4.72 7.33 19.46
N GLY A 386 -3.82 8.27 19.21
CA GLY A 386 -2.51 8.33 19.81
C GLY A 386 -2.53 8.87 21.25
N THR A 387 -1.33 9.02 21.81
CA THR A 387 -1.14 9.57 23.16
C THR A 387 -1.63 11.03 23.24
N PHE A 388 -2.35 11.37 24.31
CA PHE A 388 -2.69 12.75 24.61
C PHE A 388 -1.52 13.46 25.29
N HIS A 389 -1.12 14.61 24.75
CA HIS A 389 0.00 15.41 25.22
C HIS A 389 -0.51 16.72 25.83
N ALA A 390 -0.54 16.83 27.16
CA ALA A 390 -1.23 17.93 27.86
C ALA A 390 -0.60 19.33 27.67
N GLY A 391 0.71 19.41 27.45
CA GLY A 391 1.45 20.67 27.30
C GLY A 391 1.42 21.61 28.52
N ILE A 392 0.99 21.15 29.69
CA ILE A 392 0.91 21.94 30.92
C ILE A 392 2.24 21.80 31.69
N GLY A 393 2.90 22.92 31.98
CA GLY A 393 4.08 23.04 32.82
C GLY A 393 5.40 22.55 32.21
N ASN A 394 5.36 22.05 30.97
CA ASN A 394 6.47 21.31 30.37
C ASN A 394 6.98 21.94 29.06
N VAL A 395 6.48 23.11 28.67
CA VAL A 395 6.83 23.73 27.38
C VAL A 395 7.91 24.79 27.58
N PRO A 396 9.12 24.61 27.02
CA PRO A 396 10.18 25.61 27.16
C PRO A 396 9.76 26.95 26.55
N ARG A 397 10.00 28.06 27.27
CA ARG A 397 9.73 29.41 26.77
C ARG A 397 10.92 29.96 25.99
N TYR A 398 10.66 30.50 24.81
CA TYR A 398 11.61 31.21 23.95
C TYR A 398 11.21 32.68 23.79
N ASP A 399 12.20 33.57 23.91
CA ASP A 399 12.05 35.01 23.73
C ASP A 399 13.07 35.52 22.69
N PRO A 400 12.73 36.54 21.89
CA PRO A 400 13.66 37.10 20.91
C PRO A 400 14.78 37.88 21.60
N ASP A 401 16.02 37.71 21.14
CA ASP A 401 17.14 38.55 21.53
C ASP A 401 17.14 39.90 20.80
N ALA A 402 18.16 40.73 21.04
CA ALA A 402 18.29 42.05 20.43
C ALA A 402 18.41 42.03 18.89
N SER A 403 18.73 40.88 18.30
CA SER A 403 18.79 40.66 16.85
C SER A 403 17.53 39.97 16.29
N GLY A 404 16.54 39.70 17.16
CA GLY A 404 15.27 39.06 16.85
C GLY A 404 15.30 37.53 16.83
N VAL A 405 16.45 36.91 17.10
CA VAL A 405 16.59 35.44 17.12
C VAL A 405 16.00 34.89 18.42
N GLN A 406 15.21 33.82 18.32
CA GLN A 406 14.57 33.18 19.47
C GLN A 406 15.58 32.42 20.33
N GLN A 407 15.64 32.76 21.62
CA GLN A 407 16.54 32.16 22.61
C GLN A 407 15.74 31.52 23.76
N PRO A 408 16.21 30.39 24.31
CA PRO A 408 15.57 29.79 25.47
C PRO A 408 15.71 30.71 26.69
N SER A 409 14.59 31.00 27.34
CA SER A 409 14.55 31.81 28.57
C SER A 409 15.01 31.05 29.82
N GLY A 410 15.11 29.72 29.74
CA GLY A 410 15.33 28.83 30.89
C GLY A 410 14.09 28.60 31.76
N THR A 411 12.92 29.07 31.32
CA THR A 411 11.64 28.89 32.00
C THR A 411 10.69 28.01 31.20
N TYR A 412 9.64 27.51 31.87
CA TYR A 412 8.62 26.65 31.27
C TYR A 412 7.24 27.27 31.44
N GLU A 413 6.36 27.02 30.49
CA GLU A 413 4.98 27.51 30.48
C GLU A 413 4.00 26.48 29.92
N ASN A 414 2.73 26.88 29.78
CA ASN A 414 1.65 26.02 29.31
C ASN A 414 1.35 26.26 27.82
N ALA A 415 1.07 25.19 27.08
CA ALA A 415 0.48 25.23 25.73
C ALA A 415 -1.06 25.34 25.78
N ASN A 416 -1.59 26.38 26.44
CA ASN A 416 -3.03 26.60 26.55
C ASN A 416 -3.56 27.48 25.42
N GLY A 417 -4.82 27.25 25.03
CA GLY A 417 -5.51 28.07 24.05
C GLY A 417 -5.24 27.64 22.61
N VAL A 418 -5.15 26.35 22.30
CA VAL A 418 -4.97 25.93 20.89
C VAL A 418 -6.06 26.54 20.01
N TYR A 419 -5.67 27.21 18.92
CA TYR A 419 -6.58 27.90 18.03
C TYR A 419 -6.40 27.57 16.56
N GLY A 420 -5.19 27.29 16.10
CA GLY A 420 -4.91 26.88 14.74
C GLY A 420 -3.72 25.94 14.76
N LEU A 421 -3.70 25.00 13.83
CA LEU A 421 -2.63 24.00 13.69
C LEU A 421 -2.20 23.93 12.23
N VAL A 422 -0.91 23.72 12.03
CA VAL A 422 -0.30 23.24 10.79
C VAL A 422 0.90 22.37 11.17
N VAL A 423 1.24 21.40 10.34
CA VAL A 423 2.45 20.57 10.50
C VAL A 423 3.35 20.82 9.29
N ASP A 424 4.61 21.16 9.49
CA ASP A 424 5.56 21.35 8.40
C ASP A 424 6.08 20.01 7.83
N SER A 425 6.87 20.08 6.75
CA SER A 425 7.43 18.90 6.08
C SER A 425 8.34 18.06 6.98
N GLN A 426 8.87 18.65 8.05
CA GLN A 426 9.79 18.01 8.98
C GLN A 426 9.08 17.39 10.20
N GLY A 427 7.75 17.49 10.27
CA GLY A 427 6.98 16.98 11.40
C GLY A 427 6.96 17.92 12.61
N PHE A 428 7.15 19.23 12.45
CA PHE A 428 6.88 20.19 13.51
C PHE A 428 5.45 20.72 13.40
N LEU A 429 4.65 20.44 14.42
CA LEU A 429 3.30 20.97 14.60
C LEU A 429 3.38 22.37 15.24
N TYR A 430 2.96 23.38 14.49
CA TYR A 430 2.87 24.76 14.96
C TYR A 430 1.45 25.11 15.41
N ILE A 431 1.36 25.80 16.54
CA ILE A 431 0.12 26.06 17.23
C ILE A 431 -0.07 27.55 17.45
N SER A 432 -1.07 28.14 16.83
CA SER A 432 -1.48 29.51 17.15
C SER A 432 -2.35 29.52 18.43
N PRO A 433 -2.10 30.43 19.38
CA PRO A 433 -2.88 30.52 20.60
C PRO A 433 -4.08 31.48 20.46
N PHE A 434 -5.16 31.13 21.12
CA PHE A 434 -6.35 31.95 21.38
C PHE A 434 -6.17 32.86 22.60
N SER A 435 -5.36 32.40 23.57
CA SER A 435 -5.27 32.94 24.92
C SER A 435 -4.53 34.27 24.99
N ASP A 436 -3.26 34.32 24.55
CA ASP A 436 -2.46 35.55 24.53
C ASP A 436 -2.31 36.17 23.15
N ARG A 437 -2.40 35.36 22.08
CA ARG A 437 -2.23 35.78 20.68
C ARG A 437 -0.89 36.42 20.35
N THR A 438 0.11 36.32 21.23
CA THR A 438 1.42 36.99 21.05
C THR A 438 2.58 35.99 20.99
N SER A 439 2.25 34.71 20.98
CA SER A 439 3.18 33.61 20.92
C SER A 439 2.69 32.53 19.95
N PHE A 440 3.50 31.51 19.70
CA PHE A 440 3.05 30.25 19.12
C PHE A 440 3.78 29.10 19.81
N THR A 441 3.20 27.91 19.79
CA THR A 441 3.82 26.71 20.37
C THR A 441 4.23 25.74 19.28
N VAL A 442 5.32 25.02 19.48
CA VAL A 442 5.84 24.00 18.58
C VAL A 442 5.93 22.66 19.30
N PHE A 443 5.47 21.61 18.63
CA PHE A 443 5.57 20.23 19.06
C PHE A 443 6.19 19.40 17.93
N ASP A 444 7.14 18.53 18.25
CA ASP A 444 7.74 17.59 17.32
C ASP A 444 6.87 16.33 17.26
N THR A 445 6.27 16.06 16.11
CA THR A 445 5.34 14.95 15.90
C THR A 445 6.05 13.61 15.79
N VAL A 446 7.34 13.61 15.44
CA VAL A 446 8.17 12.41 15.27
C VAL A 446 8.64 11.92 16.63
N THR A 447 9.20 12.81 17.45
CA THR A 447 9.66 12.46 18.81
C THR A 447 8.54 12.54 19.85
N GLU A 448 7.39 13.11 19.49
CA GLU A 448 6.26 13.41 20.36
C GLU A 448 6.63 14.24 21.59
N THR A 449 7.42 15.30 21.38
CA THR A 449 7.89 16.19 22.45
C THR A 449 7.60 17.67 22.18
N TRP A 450 7.41 18.44 23.27
CA TRP A 450 7.25 19.89 23.18
C TRP A 450 8.60 20.56 22.91
N VAL A 451 8.72 21.22 21.76
CA VAL A 451 9.93 21.95 21.36
C VAL A 451 10.02 23.27 22.13
N GLY A 452 8.92 24.03 22.18
CA GLY A 452 8.88 25.28 22.90
C GLY A 452 7.73 26.18 22.51
N ARG A 453 7.58 27.28 23.25
CA ARG A 453 6.63 28.34 22.98
C ARG A 453 7.39 29.65 22.78
N PHE A 454 7.19 30.24 21.61
CA PHE A 454 8.00 31.32 21.04
C PHE A 454 7.20 32.61 21.06
N HIS A 455 7.76 33.66 21.67
CA HIS A 455 7.08 34.94 21.88
C HIS A 455 7.50 36.00 20.87
N GLY A 456 6.62 36.98 20.64
CA GLY A 456 6.91 38.16 19.81
C GLY A 456 5.96 38.37 18.64
N LEU A 457 4.95 37.52 18.43
CA LEU A 457 3.95 37.71 17.38
C LEU A 457 3.11 38.97 17.62
N CYS A 458 2.84 39.73 16.56
CA CYS A 458 1.86 40.82 16.59
C CYS A 458 0.45 40.27 16.33
N GLY A 459 -0.11 39.59 17.33
CA GLY A 459 -1.48 39.08 17.27
C GLY A 459 -1.63 37.87 16.34
N SER A 460 -2.00 36.69 16.84
CA SER A 460 -2.23 35.50 16.02
C SER A 460 -3.72 35.20 15.82
N TYR A 461 -4.06 34.72 14.62
CA TYR A 461 -5.37 34.16 14.30
C TYR A 461 -5.22 32.87 13.46
N GLY A 462 -5.42 32.96 12.15
CA GLY A 462 -5.23 31.87 11.21
C GLY A 462 -3.74 31.54 11.11
N ILE A 463 -3.45 30.32 10.69
CA ILE A 463 -2.09 29.80 10.55
C ILE A 463 -2.01 29.01 9.24
N ALA A 464 -0.92 29.18 8.50
CA ALA A 464 -0.63 28.49 7.25
C ALA A 464 0.88 28.23 7.12
N LEU A 465 1.26 27.37 6.17
CA LEU A 465 2.64 27.08 5.81
C LEU A 465 2.88 27.49 4.36
N ASP A 466 4.12 27.86 4.04
CA ASP A 466 4.58 27.93 2.67
C ASP A 466 5.53 26.77 2.33
N GLY A 467 5.88 26.63 1.05
CA GLY A 467 6.72 25.55 0.54
C GLY A 467 8.19 25.58 1.02
N ASN A 468 8.58 26.52 1.88
CA ASN A 468 9.89 26.60 2.54
C ASN A 468 9.79 26.32 4.06
N ASP A 469 8.69 25.72 4.52
CA ASP A 469 8.37 25.48 5.94
C ASP A 469 8.29 26.75 6.80
N ARG A 470 8.11 27.93 6.19
CA ARG A 470 7.88 29.17 6.96
C ARG A 470 6.43 29.23 7.38
N VAL A 471 6.20 29.66 8.62
CA VAL A 471 4.89 29.60 9.26
C VAL A 471 4.28 30.99 9.27
N TRP A 472 3.10 31.12 8.68
CA TRP A 472 2.42 32.40 8.50
C TRP A 472 1.22 32.51 9.43
N PHE A 473 1.05 33.67 10.05
CA PHE A 473 -0.04 33.95 10.97
C PHE A 473 -0.80 35.22 10.59
N GLY A 474 -2.13 35.15 10.60
CA GLY A 474 -2.95 36.35 10.48
C GLY A 474 -2.83 37.27 11.70
N SER A 475 -2.66 38.57 11.49
CA SER A 475 -2.49 39.57 12.57
C SER A 475 -3.80 40.01 13.24
N TYR A 476 -3.97 39.68 14.53
CA TYR A 476 -5.20 39.94 15.33
C TYR A 476 -4.96 39.94 16.86
N THR A 477 -5.50 40.79 17.75
CA THR A 477 -6.15 42.10 17.62
C THR A 477 -5.14 43.23 17.83
N GLY A 478 -5.38 44.35 17.16
CA GLY A 478 -4.56 45.57 17.27
C GLY A 478 -3.27 45.56 16.45
N CYS A 479 -3.15 44.65 15.47
CA CYS A 479 -2.07 44.59 14.49
C CYS A 479 -2.69 44.45 13.09
N SER A 480 -1.98 44.85 12.02
CA SER A 480 -2.42 44.66 10.62
C SER A 480 -1.44 43.78 9.84
N GLY A 481 -1.87 43.27 8.69
CA GLY A 481 -1.04 42.43 7.83
C GLY A 481 -0.81 41.03 8.42
N VAL A 482 0.35 40.42 8.18
CA VAL A 482 0.64 39.03 8.59
C VAL A 482 1.97 38.93 9.35
N ASN A 483 2.10 37.91 10.20
CA ASN A 483 3.37 37.54 10.83
C ASN A 483 3.94 36.30 10.10
N MET A 484 5.26 36.17 10.12
CA MET A 484 5.98 34.99 9.64
C MET A 484 6.95 34.54 10.73
N TYR A 485 7.00 33.26 11.02
CA TYR A 485 8.12 32.63 11.69
C TYR A 485 8.94 31.85 10.66
N ASP A 486 10.25 32.12 10.62
CA ASP A 486 11.20 31.39 9.81
C ASP A 486 12.00 30.43 10.71
N PRO A 487 11.77 29.10 10.61
CA PRO A 487 12.49 28.13 11.42
C PRO A 487 14.00 28.09 11.15
N ALA A 488 14.45 28.37 9.93
CA ALA A 488 15.86 28.34 9.55
C ALA A 488 16.63 29.48 10.22
N GLU A 489 16.02 30.66 10.33
CA GLU A 489 16.60 31.80 11.04
C GLU A 489 16.25 31.84 12.53
N ARG A 490 15.22 31.09 12.95
CA ARG A 490 14.55 31.18 14.25
C ARG A 490 14.11 32.60 14.58
N LYS A 491 13.54 33.29 13.59
CA LYS A 491 13.12 34.69 13.70
C LYS A 491 11.65 34.86 13.38
N ILE A 492 11.05 35.84 14.07
CA ILE A 492 9.70 36.32 13.79
C ILE A 492 9.81 37.63 13.04
N TYR A 493 9.03 37.73 11.97
CA TYR A 493 8.82 38.93 11.17
C TYR A 493 7.33 39.31 11.17
N ALA A 494 7.03 40.60 11.09
CA ALA A 494 5.68 41.08 10.81
C ALA A 494 5.68 42.02 9.61
N PHE A 495 4.85 41.69 8.62
CA PHE A 495 4.62 42.46 7.39
C PHE A 495 3.36 43.29 7.59
N THR A 496 3.50 44.46 8.20
CA THR A 496 2.32 45.24 8.59
C THR A 496 1.94 46.24 7.51
N ILE A 497 0.64 46.54 7.44
CA ILE A 497 0.13 47.54 6.50
C ILE A 497 0.49 48.93 7.05
N PRO A 498 1.20 49.79 6.28
CA PRO A 498 1.61 51.10 6.73
C PRO A 498 0.46 51.96 7.24
N THR A 499 0.68 52.72 8.32
CA THR A 499 -0.35 53.58 8.93
C THR A 499 -0.83 54.71 8.01
N SER A 500 -0.10 55.00 6.93
CA SER A 500 -0.52 55.93 5.88
C SER A 500 -1.66 55.40 5.01
N VAL A 501 -1.93 54.10 5.00
CA VAL A 501 -3.04 53.49 4.25
C VAL A 501 -4.34 53.75 5.00
N ASN A 502 -5.23 54.54 4.39
CA ASN A 502 -6.55 54.83 4.95
C ASN A 502 -7.56 53.73 4.56
N PRO A 503 -8.10 52.95 5.53
CA PRO A 503 -9.02 51.84 5.23
C PRO A 503 -10.30 52.26 4.50
N SER A 504 -10.74 53.51 4.64
CA SER A 504 -11.98 53.99 4.01
C SER A 504 -11.83 54.39 2.55
N THR A 505 -10.61 54.40 2.01
CA THR A 505 -10.33 54.83 0.63
C THR A 505 -9.65 53.75 -0.21
N ILE A 506 -9.42 52.55 0.35
CA ILE A 506 -8.87 51.41 -0.39
C ILE A 506 -9.86 51.03 -1.50
N LEU A 507 -9.35 50.81 -2.71
CA LEU A 507 -10.06 50.25 -3.86
C LEU A 507 -9.44 48.90 -4.27
N PRO A 508 -10.21 48.01 -4.94
CA PRO A 508 -9.65 46.81 -5.53
C PRO A 508 -8.52 47.12 -6.51
N GLY A 509 -7.40 46.42 -6.37
CA GLY A 509 -6.18 46.60 -7.17
C GLY A 509 -5.17 47.59 -6.58
N ASP A 510 -5.51 48.31 -5.50
CA ASP A 510 -4.55 49.16 -4.82
C ASP A 510 -3.36 48.35 -4.29
N VAL A 511 -2.15 48.90 -4.42
CA VAL A 511 -0.90 48.30 -3.97
C VAL A 511 -0.22 49.21 -2.96
N THR A 512 0.32 48.63 -1.90
CA THR A 512 1.12 49.31 -0.88
C THR A 512 2.38 48.51 -0.55
N GLY A 513 3.40 49.16 0.01
CA GLY A 513 4.54 48.47 0.61
C GLY A 513 4.19 47.91 1.99
N VAL A 514 5.18 47.35 2.68
CA VAL A 514 5.04 46.88 4.07
C VAL A 514 5.84 47.74 5.03
N THR A 515 5.38 47.83 6.28
CA THR A 515 6.25 48.17 7.41
C THR A 515 6.74 46.86 8.02
N LEU A 516 8.00 46.52 7.77
CA LEU A 516 8.61 45.30 8.30
C LEU A 516 9.05 45.49 9.75
N LEU A 517 8.61 44.60 10.63
CA LEU A 517 9.07 44.48 12.02
C LEU A 517 9.72 43.11 12.24
N SER A 518 10.62 43.02 13.24
CA SER A 518 11.20 41.75 13.68
C SER A 518 11.43 41.73 15.19
N GLY A 519 11.52 40.51 15.76
CA GLY A 519 11.68 40.29 17.20
C GLY A 519 10.34 40.38 17.95
N ASP A 520 10.25 41.22 18.98
CA ASP A 520 8.97 41.48 19.67
C ASP A 520 8.10 42.46 18.86
N CYS A 521 7.47 41.93 17.82
CA CYS A 521 6.60 42.69 16.92
C CYS A 521 5.36 43.24 17.65
N LYS A 522 4.92 42.62 18.75
CA LYS A 522 3.76 43.11 19.51
C LYS A 522 4.07 44.42 20.22
N SER A 523 5.22 44.53 20.87
CA SER A 523 5.61 45.77 21.58
C SER A 523 5.71 46.97 20.63
N GLN A 524 6.00 46.70 19.35
CA GLN A 524 6.18 47.68 18.29
C GLN A 524 4.86 48.09 17.60
N GLN A 525 3.71 47.60 18.09
CA GLN A 525 2.33 47.83 17.61
C GLN A 525 2.21 48.73 16.37
N SER A 526 2.05 48.12 15.20
CA SER A 526 1.80 48.88 13.97
C SER A 526 0.56 48.37 13.24
N GLY A 527 -0.20 49.32 12.68
CA GLY A 527 -1.35 49.02 11.83
C GLY A 527 -2.70 49.55 12.33
N SER A 528 -3.64 49.69 11.39
CA SER A 528 -5.03 50.03 11.70
C SER A 528 -5.78 48.83 12.27
N ALA A 529 -6.56 49.04 13.34
CA ALA A 529 -7.42 48.01 13.90
C ALA A 529 -8.47 47.47 12.91
N ILE A 530 -8.80 48.23 11.85
CA ILE A 530 -9.74 47.84 10.80
C ILE A 530 -9.09 46.95 9.73
N LEU A 531 -7.76 46.99 9.61
CA LEU A 531 -6.98 46.20 8.64
C LEU A 531 -6.36 44.96 9.28
N GLN A 532 -7.00 44.45 10.32
CA GLN A 532 -6.72 43.12 10.86
C GLN A 532 -7.04 42.06 9.82
N VAL A 533 -6.34 40.94 9.88
CA VAL A 533 -6.61 39.78 9.03
C VAL A 533 -6.92 38.57 9.89
N THR A 534 -7.65 37.63 9.30
CA THR A 534 -8.12 36.42 10.00
C THR A 534 -7.49 35.17 9.41
N GLY A 535 -8.16 34.48 8.50
CA GLY A 535 -7.58 33.36 7.77
C GLY A 535 -6.44 33.83 6.88
N VAL A 536 -5.45 32.95 6.78
CA VAL A 536 -4.28 33.09 5.95
C VAL A 536 -4.12 31.80 5.16
N GLY A 537 -3.66 31.91 3.93
CA GLY A 537 -3.39 30.80 3.04
C GLY A 537 -2.22 31.20 2.14
N VAL A 538 -1.48 30.21 1.64
CA VAL A 538 -0.33 30.45 0.78
C VAL A 538 -0.63 29.92 -0.60
N GLU A 539 -0.38 30.75 -1.61
CA GLU A 539 -0.56 30.40 -3.01
C GLU A 539 0.49 29.35 -3.42
N PRO A 540 0.10 28.12 -3.80
CA PRO A 540 1.05 27.05 -4.08
C PRO A 540 2.03 27.38 -5.20
N ALA A 541 1.58 28.12 -6.22
CA ALA A 541 2.37 28.41 -7.42
C ALA A 541 3.49 29.43 -7.18
N THR A 542 3.29 30.40 -6.29
CA THR A 542 4.20 31.55 -6.13
C THR A 542 4.78 31.67 -4.72
N GLY A 543 4.15 31.05 -3.72
CA GLY A 543 4.46 31.27 -2.31
C GLY A 543 3.95 32.61 -1.77
N ASP A 544 3.16 33.35 -2.54
CA ASP A 544 2.54 34.59 -2.07
C ASP A 544 1.51 34.28 -0.96
N VAL A 545 1.42 35.19 0.02
CA VAL A 545 0.61 34.98 1.21
C VAL A 545 -0.69 35.76 1.09
N TRP A 546 -1.81 35.07 1.18
CA TRP A 546 -3.14 35.64 1.07
C TRP A 546 -3.81 35.69 2.43
N ALA A 547 -4.54 36.77 2.73
CA ALA A 547 -5.23 36.90 4.01
C ALA A 547 -6.53 37.70 3.94
N SER A 548 -7.52 37.28 4.73
CA SER A 548 -8.88 37.86 4.70
C SER A 548 -9.04 39.02 5.68
N HIS A 549 -9.43 40.20 5.18
CA HIS A 549 -9.82 41.33 6.02
C HIS A 549 -11.30 41.29 6.38
N TRP A 550 -11.59 40.81 7.60
CA TRP A 550 -12.95 40.57 8.04
C TRP A 550 -13.81 41.83 8.23
N GLN A 551 -13.22 43.01 8.47
CA GLN A 551 -14.01 44.24 8.65
C GLN A 551 -14.27 44.98 7.34
N THR A 552 -13.36 44.84 6.38
CA THR A 552 -13.43 45.56 5.11
C THR A 552 -13.97 44.68 3.99
N GLY A 553 -13.90 43.35 4.07
CA GLY A 553 -14.35 42.46 2.99
C GLY A 553 -13.40 42.43 1.79
N TYR A 554 -12.17 42.90 1.97
CA TYR A 554 -11.06 42.72 1.04
C TYR A 554 -10.31 41.43 1.37
N THR A 555 -9.70 40.82 0.37
CA THR A 555 -8.58 39.89 0.56
C THR A 555 -7.29 40.63 0.25
N MET A 556 -6.23 40.42 1.02
CA MET A 556 -4.91 40.92 0.67
C MET A 556 -4.04 39.80 0.11
N ARG A 557 -3.17 40.14 -0.85
CA ARG A 557 -2.09 39.29 -1.34
C ARG A 557 -0.77 39.98 -1.04
N LEU A 558 0.05 39.38 -0.19
CA LEU A 558 1.42 39.79 0.11
C LEU A 558 2.37 39.05 -0.84
N SER A 559 3.06 39.80 -1.70
CA SER A 559 4.17 39.26 -2.47
C SER A 559 5.47 39.48 -1.72
N VAL A 560 6.13 38.37 -1.37
CA VAL A 560 7.30 38.35 -0.49
C VAL A 560 8.56 38.54 -1.30
N ASN A 561 9.32 39.60 -1.02
CA ASN A 561 10.65 39.76 -1.59
C ASN A 561 11.68 39.01 -0.73
N ASN A 562 12.06 37.80 -1.17
CA ASN A 562 13.01 36.95 -0.43
C ASN A 562 14.45 37.48 -0.39
N MET A 563 14.79 38.49 -1.19
CA MET A 563 16.11 39.15 -1.12
C MET A 563 16.14 40.24 -0.04
N ASP A 564 15.02 40.91 0.16
CA ASP A 564 14.84 41.95 1.18
C ASP A 564 13.34 42.08 1.52
N TYR A 565 12.95 41.50 2.65
CA TYR A 565 11.57 41.45 3.12
C TYR A 565 10.92 42.84 3.25
N SER A 566 11.70 43.92 3.43
CA SER A 566 11.18 45.28 3.54
C SER A 566 10.64 45.83 2.22
N ASN A 567 11.05 45.25 1.09
CA ASN A 567 10.55 45.58 -0.26
C ASN A 567 9.35 44.74 -0.68
N SER A 568 8.78 43.94 0.22
CA SER A 568 7.53 43.20 -0.04
C SER A 568 6.35 44.14 -0.26
N THR A 569 5.36 43.69 -1.03
CA THR A 569 4.19 44.50 -1.40
C THR A 569 2.89 43.80 -1.08
N ILE A 570 1.85 44.58 -0.75
CA ILE A 570 0.50 44.11 -0.50
C ILE A 570 -0.44 44.66 -1.57
N THR A 571 -1.16 43.77 -2.24
CA THR A 571 -2.24 44.10 -3.18
C THR A 571 -3.59 43.84 -2.52
N PHE A 572 -4.53 44.80 -2.60
CA PHE A 572 -5.89 44.64 -2.09
C PHE A 572 -6.83 44.11 -3.17
N ILE A 573 -7.40 42.93 -2.95
CA ILE A 573 -8.30 42.24 -3.86
C ILE A 573 -9.74 42.46 -3.40
N GLY A 574 -10.57 42.99 -4.29
CA GLY A 574 -11.99 43.18 -4.05
C GLY A 574 -12.71 41.83 -4.03
N THR A 575 -12.85 41.20 -2.86
CA THR A 575 -13.64 39.97 -2.73
C THR A 575 -15.12 40.29 -2.60
N LEU A 576 -15.49 41.03 -1.55
CA LEU A 576 -16.89 41.43 -1.29
C LEU A 576 -17.22 42.80 -1.86
N ARG A 577 -16.29 43.43 -2.59
CA ARG A 577 -16.42 44.80 -3.09
C ARG A 577 -16.31 44.92 -4.61
N ASP A 578 -17.08 45.84 -5.17
CA ASP A 578 -16.96 46.24 -6.56
C ASP A 578 -15.78 47.19 -6.79
N ALA A 579 -15.55 47.56 -8.06
CA ALA A 579 -14.46 48.44 -8.47
C ALA A 579 -14.53 49.86 -7.86
N SER A 580 -15.70 50.30 -7.37
CA SER A 580 -15.86 51.58 -6.67
C SER A 580 -15.57 51.49 -5.17
N GLY A 581 -15.26 50.28 -4.67
CA GLY A 581 -15.10 50.01 -3.25
C GLY A 581 -16.42 49.84 -2.50
N ALA A 582 -17.57 49.81 -3.18
CA ALA A 582 -18.86 49.53 -2.56
C ALA A 582 -19.04 48.02 -2.34
N LEU A 583 -19.82 47.64 -1.32
CA LEU A 583 -20.16 46.24 -1.08
C LEU A 583 -21.01 45.69 -2.23
N LEU A 584 -20.73 44.47 -2.70
CA LEU A 584 -21.48 43.85 -3.79
C LEU A 584 -22.97 43.72 -3.45
N ALA A 585 -23.82 43.84 -4.47
CA ALA A 585 -25.26 43.73 -4.31
C ALA A 585 -25.67 42.40 -3.66
N GLY A 586 -26.56 42.48 -2.67
CA GLY A 586 -27.09 41.32 -1.95
C GLY A 586 -26.17 40.76 -0.86
N LEU A 587 -25.04 41.43 -0.57
CA LEU A 587 -24.27 41.20 0.65
C LEU A 587 -24.68 42.25 1.70
N ASP A 588 -24.78 41.83 2.96
CA ASP A 588 -25.07 42.68 4.13
C ASP A 588 -23.95 42.65 5.18
N SER A 589 -22.87 41.91 4.91
CA SER A 589 -21.74 41.73 5.79
C SER A 589 -20.41 41.84 5.03
N THR A 590 -19.38 42.32 5.72
CA THR A 590 -17.98 42.33 5.25
C THR A 590 -17.15 41.20 5.83
N ASP A 591 -17.76 40.30 6.62
CA ASP A 591 -17.09 39.35 7.49
C ASP A 591 -16.43 38.18 6.73
N LEU A 592 -15.32 38.47 6.06
CA LEU A 592 -14.49 37.49 5.36
C LEU A 592 -13.53 36.79 6.34
N ARG A 593 -13.44 35.46 6.27
CA ARG A 593 -12.66 34.64 7.22
C ARG A 593 -11.61 33.78 6.55
N GLY A 594 -12.01 32.87 5.68
CA GLY A 594 -11.13 31.84 5.13
C GLY A 594 -10.56 32.24 3.79
N VAL A 595 -9.34 31.78 3.52
CA VAL A 595 -8.71 31.74 2.20
C VAL A 595 -7.98 30.41 2.05
N GLY A 596 -8.08 29.79 0.88
CA GLY A 596 -7.50 28.48 0.55
C GLY A 596 -7.47 28.30 -0.96
N PHE A 597 -6.74 27.31 -1.45
CA PHE A 597 -6.50 27.13 -2.89
C PHE A 597 -7.00 25.77 -3.36
N ASP A 598 -7.68 25.72 -4.50
CA ASP A 598 -8.05 24.44 -5.12
C ASP A 598 -6.87 23.81 -5.87
N LYS A 599 -7.08 22.60 -6.39
CA LYS A 599 -6.08 21.83 -7.14
C LYS A 599 -5.54 22.55 -8.38
N ASP A 600 -6.32 23.46 -8.96
CA ASP A 600 -5.94 24.23 -10.15
C ASP A 600 -5.24 25.55 -9.77
N GLY A 601 -5.08 25.80 -8.46
CA GLY A 601 -4.42 26.99 -7.91
C GLY A 601 -5.32 28.21 -7.80
N TYR A 602 -6.64 28.11 -8.01
CA TYR A 602 -7.53 29.24 -7.77
C TYR A 602 -7.71 29.52 -6.29
N ALA A 603 -7.74 30.79 -5.92
CA ALA A 603 -8.00 31.20 -4.54
C ALA A 603 -9.52 31.18 -4.26
N TRP A 604 -9.90 30.53 -3.18
CA TRP A 604 -11.25 30.48 -2.66
C TRP A 604 -11.34 31.22 -1.34
N THR A 605 -12.36 32.08 -1.22
CA THR A 605 -12.58 32.85 0.01
C THR A 605 -14.03 32.74 0.47
N LEU A 606 -14.21 32.70 1.79
CA LEU A 606 -15.50 32.58 2.43
C LEU A 606 -15.55 33.32 3.75
N GLY A 607 -16.76 33.61 4.21
CA GLY A 607 -16.98 34.50 5.34
C GLY A 607 -18.21 34.17 6.16
N LEU A 608 -18.23 34.68 7.39
CA LEU A 608 -19.39 34.62 8.24
C LEU A 608 -20.53 35.42 7.60
N ASN A 609 -21.75 34.90 7.74
CA ASN A 609 -23.03 35.54 7.42
C ASN A 609 -23.33 35.75 5.93
N SER A 610 -22.42 35.41 5.01
CA SER A 610 -22.71 35.45 3.58
C SER A 610 -23.32 34.13 3.07
N ASN A 611 -22.96 33.01 3.70
CA ASN A 611 -23.08 31.65 3.15
C ASN A 611 -22.44 31.53 1.74
N ARG A 612 -21.66 32.53 1.31
CA ARG A 612 -21.11 32.61 -0.03
C ARG A 612 -19.65 32.20 -0.08
N VAL A 613 -19.27 31.59 -1.19
CA VAL A 613 -17.90 31.36 -1.60
C VAL A 613 -17.58 32.21 -2.82
N PHE A 614 -16.34 32.69 -2.89
CA PHE A 614 -15.83 33.47 -4.02
C PHE A 614 -14.57 32.80 -4.56
N LYS A 615 -14.56 32.55 -5.87
CA LYS A 615 -13.40 32.10 -6.64
C LYS A 615 -12.66 33.32 -7.18
N ILE A 616 -11.36 33.37 -6.99
CA ILE A 616 -10.47 34.45 -7.42
C ILE A 616 -9.34 33.82 -8.23
N ASP A 617 -9.07 34.37 -9.41
CA ASP A 617 -7.95 34.00 -10.26
C ASP A 617 -6.67 34.73 -9.78
N PRO A 618 -5.65 34.01 -9.29
CA PRO A 618 -4.40 34.64 -8.88
C PRO A 618 -3.63 35.29 -10.03
N ALA A 619 -3.81 34.86 -11.28
CA ALA A 619 -3.11 35.47 -12.41
C ALA A 619 -3.57 36.91 -12.67
N THR A 620 -4.84 37.21 -12.37
CA THR A 620 -5.44 38.52 -12.64
C THR A 620 -5.82 39.29 -11.36
N ASN A 621 -5.78 38.63 -10.19
CA ASN A 621 -6.33 39.13 -8.93
C ASN A 621 -7.80 39.58 -9.05
N GLN A 622 -8.56 38.97 -9.98
CA GLN A 622 -9.97 39.25 -10.19
C GLN A 622 -10.83 38.06 -9.77
N ARG A 623 -12.08 38.34 -9.38
CA ARG A 623 -13.07 37.28 -9.21
C ARG A 623 -13.27 36.55 -10.53
N ASP A 624 -13.36 35.22 -10.44
CA ASP A 624 -13.54 34.38 -11.61
C ASP A 624 -14.85 34.71 -12.35
N VAL A 625 -14.79 34.69 -13.67
CA VAL A 625 -15.92 35.05 -14.54
C VAL A 625 -17.10 34.08 -14.43
N ALA A 626 -16.87 32.84 -13.99
CA ALA A 626 -17.92 31.87 -13.71
C ALA A 626 -18.63 32.17 -12.37
N MET A 627 -18.00 32.89 -11.43
CA MET A 627 -18.59 33.25 -10.13
C MET A 627 -18.32 34.69 -9.65
N PRO A 628 -18.68 35.72 -10.45
CA PRO A 628 -18.29 37.09 -10.14
C PRO A 628 -18.99 37.71 -8.92
N LEU A 629 -20.09 37.13 -8.42
CA LEU A 629 -20.82 37.59 -7.22
C LEU A 629 -20.77 36.59 -6.05
N GLY A 630 -20.00 35.50 -6.22
CA GLY A 630 -19.96 34.35 -5.33
C GLY A 630 -21.23 33.50 -5.37
N GLN A 631 -21.09 32.23 -5.00
CA GLN A 631 -22.21 31.28 -4.91
C GLN A 631 -22.59 31.07 -3.44
N SER A 632 -23.89 31.10 -3.14
CA SER A 632 -24.38 30.66 -1.82
C SER A 632 -24.33 29.15 -1.73
N ILE A 633 -23.65 28.63 -0.71
CA ILE A 633 -23.51 27.20 -0.42
C ILE A 633 -23.77 26.95 1.07
N GLY A 634 -24.27 25.77 1.38
CA GLY A 634 -24.53 25.34 2.75
C GLY A 634 -25.71 26.06 3.41
N VAL A 635 -25.89 25.78 4.71
CA VAL A 635 -26.89 26.46 5.55
C VAL A 635 -26.21 26.97 6.80
N GLY A 636 -26.60 28.16 7.25
CA GLY A 636 -25.89 28.80 8.36
C GLY A 636 -24.56 29.42 7.95
N SER A 637 -23.91 30.07 8.91
CA SER A 637 -22.80 30.97 8.65
C SER A 637 -21.45 30.24 8.62
N HIS A 638 -20.67 30.46 7.54
CA HIS A 638 -19.38 29.80 7.30
C HIS A 638 -18.29 30.32 8.23
N TYR A 639 -17.76 29.47 9.11
CA TYR A 639 -16.66 29.82 10.01
C TYR A 639 -15.41 28.98 9.76
N THR A 640 -14.91 29.05 8.53
CA THR A 640 -13.78 28.27 8.04
C THR A 640 -12.59 29.17 7.73
N TYR A 641 -11.40 28.80 8.20
CA TYR A 641 -10.13 29.49 7.91
C TYR A 641 -8.88 28.63 8.21
N SER A 642 -9.09 27.36 8.55
CA SER A 642 -8.05 26.32 8.52
C SER A 642 -8.04 25.70 7.13
N ASP A 643 -7.35 24.58 6.94
CA ASP A 643 -7.32 23.94 5.64
C ASP A 643 -8.70 23.37 5.25
N PHE A 644 -9.36 24.03 4.30
CA PHE A 644 -10.69 23.63 3.80
C PHE A 644 -10.69 23.16 2.35
N THR A 645 -9.52 23.10 1.74
CA THR A 645 -9.32 22.70 0.34
C THR A 645 -8.33 21.54 0.20
N GLY A 646 -7.51 21.30 1.22
CA GLY A 646 -6.36 20.42 1.20
C GLY A 646 -5.07 21.12 0.78
N SER A 647 -5.10 22.42 0.49
CA SER A 647 -3.92 23.13 -0.01
C SER A 647 -2.72 23.15 0.93
N THR A 648 -2.89 22.88 2.22
CA THR A 648 -1.72 22.75 3.12
C THR A 648 -0.93 21.49 2.80
N ALA A 649 -1.60 20.40 2.40
CA ALA A 649 -0.94 19.18 1.93
C ALA A 649 0.03 19.50 0.78
N LEU A 650 -0.36 20.37 -0.17
CA LEU A 650 0.52 20.83 -1.25
C LEU A 650 1.86 21.44 -0.78
N SER A 651 1.94 21.88 0.48
CA SER A 651 3.15 22.51 1.04
C SER A 651 4.14 21.50 1.63
N PHE A 652 3.69 20.31 2.05
CA PHE A 652 4.53 19.35 2.77
C PHE A 652 4.33 17.88 2.39
N THR A 653 3.26 17.51 1.69
CA THR A 653 3.06 16.13 1.26
C THR A 653 3.78 15.89 -0.04
N ALA A 654 4.75 15.00 0.04
CA ALA A 654 4.96 14.13 -1.09
C ALA A 654 3.64 13.38 -1.38
N PRO A 655 3.22 13.25 -2.65
CA PRO A 655 1.97 12.58 -2.97
C PRO A 655 1.98 11.14 -2.47
N ARG A 656 0.81 10.63 -2.11
CA ARG A 656 0.53 9.20 -2.09
C ARG A 656 -0.01 8.86 -3.47
N GLY A 657 0.35 7.70 -3.99
CA GLY A 657 -0.04 7.28 -5.32
C GLY A 657 -0.51 5.84 -5.34
N PHE A 658 -1.50 5.59 -6.16
CA PHE A 658 -2.07 4.27 -6.40
C PHE A 658 -1.95 3.90 -7.87
N TRP A 659 -1.64 2.64 -8.12
CA TRP A 659 -1.57 2.10 -9.46
C TRP A 659 -2.27 0.75 -9.47
N THR A 660 -3.19 0.56 -10.41
CA THR A 660 -4.03 -0.65 -10.48
C THR A 660 -3.92 -1.31 -11.86
N TYR A 661 -3.88 -2.64 -11.89
CA TYR A 661 -3.89 -3.43 -13.14
C TYR A 661 -4.62 -4.76 -12.98
N ILE A 662 -5.21 -5.23 -14.09
CA ILE A 662 -5.90 -6.52 -14.15
C ILE A 662 -5.10 -7.48 -15.02
N PHE A 663 -4.54 -8.51 -14.39
CA PHE A 663 -3.89 -9.63 -15.06
C PHE A 663 -4.93 -10.59 -15.62
N HIS A 664 -4.91 -10.82 -16.94
CA HIS A 664 -5.79 -11.79 -17.59
C HIS A 664 -5.05 -13.11 -17.81
N SER A 665 -5.40 -14.15 -17.04
CA SER A 665 -4.77 -15.48 -17.21
C SER A 665 -5.21 -16.17 -18.50
N GLN A 666 -6.42 -15.85 -19.01
CA GLN A 666 -7.12 -16.54 -20.10
C GLN A 666 -7.63 -17.95 -19.73
N PHE A 667 -7.60 -18.34 -18.45
CA PHE A 667 -8.03 -19.66 -17.97
C PHE A 667 -9.00 -19.54 -16.80
N GLU A 668 -10.03 -20.41 -16.78
CA GLU A 668 -11.14 -20.33 -15.81
C GLU A 668 -10.74 -20.56 -14.35
N ALA A 669 -9.74 -21.41 -14.13
CA ALA A 669 -9.30 -21.80 -12.81
C ALA A 669 -7.79 -21.56 -12.64
N ALA A 670 -7.26 -20.46 -13.20
CA ALA A 670 -5.87 -20.09 -12.91
C ALA A 670 -5.72 -19.87 -11.40
N GLN A 671 -4.64 -20.38 -10.82
CA GLN A 671 -4.33 -20.25 -9.41
C GLN A 671 -3.08 -19.38 -9.26
N VAL A 672 -3.18 -18.24 -8.57
CA VAL A 672 -2.04 -17.37 -8.25
C VAL A 672 -1.54 -17.72 -6.86
N ASP A 673 -0.24 -18.01 -6.79
CA ASP A 673 0.45 -18.50 -5.61
C ASP A 673 1.35 -17.43 -5.00
N ALA A 674 1.89 -16.52 -5.82
CA ALA A 674 2.72 -15.42 -5.32
C ALA A 674 2.67 -14.16 -6.21
N ILE A 675 3.04 -13.04 -5.60
CA ILE A 675 3.32 -11.78 -6.30
C ILE A 675 4.81 -11.51 -6.14
N PHE A 676 5.51 -11.25 -7.24
CA PHE A 676 6.89 -10.78 -7.18
C PHE A 676 6.97 -9.33 -7.62
N MET A 677 7.78 -8.54 -6.92
CA MET A 677 7.95 -7.11 -7.16
C MET A 677 9.44 -6.74 -7.08
N GLU A 678 9.90 -5.91 -8.02
CA GLU A 678 11.18 -5.20 -7.96
C GLU A 678 10.90 -3.72 -7.71
N ALA A 679 11.44 -3.21 -6.60
CA ALA A 679 11.25 -1.83 -6.21
C ALA A 679 12.45 -1.27 -5.46
N TYR A 680 12.70 0.02 -5.66
CA TYR A 680 13.57 0.82 -4.81
C TYR A 680 12.72 1.53 -3.75
N VAL A 681 12.84 1.11 -2.49
CA VAL A 681 12.10 1.66 -1.36
C VAL A 681 13.09 2.19 -0.31
N PRO A 682 13.49 3.47 -0.39
CA PRO A 682 14.44 4.09 0.54
C PRO A 682 13.81 4.46 1.90
N GLY A 683 14.68 4.88 2.83
CA GLY A 683 14.32 5.52 4.10
C GLY A 683 13.22 6.58 3.94
N GLY A 684 12.16 6.54 4.78
CA GLY A 684 11.07 7.54 4.73
C GLY A 684 9.99 7.29 3.66
N THR A 685 10.09 6.20 2.90
CA THR A 685 9.10 5.81 1.89
C THR A 685 8.50 4.44 2.19
N THR A 686 7.32 4.15 1.64
CA THR A 686 6.75 2.79 1.63
C THR A 686 6.20 2.43 0.26
N ALA A 687 6.22 1.14 -0.06
CA ALA A 687 5.50 0.55 -1.17
C ALA A 687 4.72 -0.66 -0.63
N GLY A 688 3.48 -0.85 -1.08
CA GLY A 688 2.68 -2.00 -0.71
C GLY A 688 1.85 -2.51 -1.86
N VAL A 689 1.48 -3.78 -1.83
CA VAL A 689 0.69 -4.44 -2.89
C VAL A 689 -0.45 -5.25 -2.29
N ARG A 690 -1.59 -5.29 -2.98
CA ARG A 690 -2.71 -6.18 -2.67
C ARG A 690 -3.30 -6.76 -3.95
N ILE A 691 -4.04 -7.86 -3.84
CA ILE A 691 -4.58 -8.60 -4.98
C ILE A 691 -5.99 -9.15 -4.69
N ARG A 692 -6.82 -9.31 -5.72
CA ARG A 692 -8.07 -10.11 -5.65
C ARG A 692 -8.34 -10.86 -6.96
N ALA A 693 -9.06 -11.98 -6.87
CA ALA A 693 -9.50 -12.75 -8.02
C ALA A 693 -10.81 -12.19 -8.60
N LEU A 694 -10.91 -12.22 -9.92
CA LEU A 694 -12.07 -11.81 -10.72
C LEU A 694 -12.53 -12.96 -11.62
N ASP A 695 -13.82 -12.99 -11.92
CA ASP A 695 -14.39 -13.86 -12.95
C ASP A 695 -14.14 -13.34 -14.37
N GLN A 696 -14.62 -14.07 -15.39
CA GLN A 696 -14.45 -13.68 -16.79
C GLN A 696 -15.11 -12.34 -17.14
N SER A 697 -16.13 -11.93 -16.37
CA SER A 697 -16.85 -10.66 -16.56
C SER A 697 -16.23 -9.51 -15.77
N GLY A 698 -15.13 -9.74 -15.04
CA GLY A 698 -14.48 -8.74 -14.19
C GLY A 698 -15.17 -8.56 -12.83
N VAL A 699 -16.07 -9.45 -12.43
CA VAL A 699 -16.72 -9.40 -11.12
C VAL A 699 -15.80 -10.05 -10.07
N PRO A 700 -15.57 -9.43 -8.90
CA PRO A 700 -14.75 -10.03 -7.85
C PRO A 700 -15.27 -11.39 -7.37
N LEU A 701 -14.42 -12.41 -7.43
CA LEU A 701 -14.62 -13.74 -6.86
C LEU A 701 -14.09 -13.84 -5.43
N SER A 702 -13.12 -13.00 -5.08
CA SER A 702 -12.58 -12.88 -3.72
C SER A 702 -12.68 -11.44 -3.21
N GLY A 703 -12.58 -11.28 -1.89
CA GLY A 703 -12.19 -10.00 -1.31
C GLY A 703 -10.73 -9.65 -1.65
N TRP A 704 -10.29 -8.46 -1.25
CA TRP A 704 -8.88 -8.08 -1.30
C TRP A 704 -8.05 -8.97 -0.38
N LEU A 705 -6.82 -9.24 -0.82
CA LEU A 705 -5.78 -9.89 -0.06
C LEU A 705 -4.56 -8.95 0.01
N PRO A 706 -4.20 -8.41 1.20
CA PRO A 706 -4.86 -8.65 2.49
C PRO A 706 -6.29 -8.08 2.56
N ALA A 707 -7.11 -8.66 3.42
CA ALA A 707 -8.49 -8.21 3.61
C ALA A 707 -8.54 -6.83 4.29
N ASP A 708 -9.49 -6.01 3.85
CA ASP A 708 -9.74 -4.70 4.44
C ASP A 708 -10.14 -4.82 5.92
N ILE A 709 -9.66 -3.89 6.75
CA ILE A 709 -9.99 -3.84 8.18
C ILE A 709 -10.91 -2.65 8.40
N GLY A 710 -12.19 -2.91 8.72
CA GLY A 710 -13.17 -1.85 8.95
C GLY A 710 -13.49 -1.01 7.71
N GLY A 711 -13.42 -1.60 6.51
CA GLY A 711 -13.62 -0.90 5.24
C GLY A 711 -12.39 -0.14 4.74
N VAL A 712 -11.24 -0.35 5.37
CA VAL A 712 -10.00 0.36 5.05
C VAL A 712 -9.00 -0.57 4.39
N ALA A 713 -8.55 -0.17 3.20
CA ALA A 713 -7.62 -0.91 2.35
C ALA A 713 -6.33 -1.31 3.09
N GLN A 714 -6.01 -2.60 3.07
CA GLN A 714 -4.75 -3.16 3.59
C GLN A 714 -3.84 -3.62 2.45
N TYR A 715 -2.52 -3.65 2.70
CA TYR A 715 -1.49 -3.99 1.72
C TYR A 715 -0.42 -4.89 2.34
N PHE A 716 0.17 -5.78 1.55
CA PHE A 716 1.44 -6.39 1.90
C PHE A 716 2.53 -5.35 1.72
N ASP A 717 3.23 -4.98 2.80
CA ASP A 717 4.28 -3.98 2.74
C ASP A 717 5.58 -4.57 2.17
N TYR A 718 6.17 -3.87 1.20
CA TYR A 718 7.45 -4.23 0.60
C TYR A 718 8.60 -3.95 1.59
N PRO A 719 9.52 -4.91 1.83
CA PRO A 719 10.61 -4.71 2.76
C PRO A 719 11.57 -3.58 2.33
N GLN A 720 11.78 -2.60 3.20
CA GLN A 720 12.63 -1.46 2.93
C GLN A 720 14.08 -1.89 2.60
N GLY A 721 14.65 -1.30 1.54
CA GLY A 721 16.01 -1.59 1.08
C GLY A 721 16.20 -2.93 0.36
N ALA A 722 15.16 -3.75 0.20
CA ALA A 722 15.22 -4.95 -0.64
C ALA A 722 15.24 -4.57 -2.14
N ALA A 723 16.04 -5.25 -2.94
CA ALA A 723 16.06 -5.05 -4.39
C ALA A 723 14.88 -5.72 -5.11
N GLN A 724 14.41 -6.84 -4.56
CA GLN A 724 13.26 -7.60 -5.02
C GLN A 724 12.58 -8.29 -3.83
N HIS A 725 11.30 -8.59 -3.94
CA HIS A 725 10.57 -9.35 -2.93
C HIS A 725 9.49 -10.24 -3.54
N LEU A 726 9.29 -11.42 -2.93
CA LEU A 726 8.24 -12.38 -3.28
C LEU A 726 7.23 -12.45 -2.13
N PHE A 727 5.98 -12.08 -2.42
CA PHE A 727 4.85 -12.18 -1.52
C PHE A 727 4.15 -13.52 -1.75
N ASP A 728 4.47 -14.53 -0.93
CA ASP A 728 3.85 -15.85 -0.95
C ASP A 728 2.40 -15.77 -0.44
N LEU A 729 1.43 -16.08 -1.31
CA LEU A 729 0.01 -16.04 -0.96
C LEU A 729 -0.44 -17.28 -0.19
N HIS A 730 0.24 -18.42 -0.28
CA HIS A 730 -0.15 -19.64 0.46
C HIS A 730 -0.13 -19.42 1.97
N THR A 731 0.86 -18.66 2.44
CA THR A 731 1.01 -18.34 3.86
C THR A 731 0.21 -17.10 4.28
N ASN A 732 -0.43 -16.40 3.34
CA ASN A 732 -1.05 -15.09 3.56
C ASN A 732 -2.53 -15.03 3.15
N GLY A 733 -3.24 -16.17 3.13
CA GLY A 733 -4.69 -16.24 2.92
C GLY A 733 -5.14 -16.53 1.47
N GLY A 734 -4.20 -16.78 0.57
CA GLY A 734 -4.40 -17.43 -0.73
C GLY A 734 -4.16 -18.95 -0.67
N PRO A 735 -3.93 -19.62 -1.81
CA PRO A 735 -3.82 -19.07 -3.16
C PRO A 735 -5.16 -18.56 -3.70
N LEU A 736 -5.13 -17.67 -4.70
CA LEU A 736 -6.33 -17.11 -5.31
C LEU A 736 -6.66 -17.81 -6.62
N ILE A 737 -7.92 -18.21 -6.81
CA ILE A 737 -8.39 -18.89 -8.02
C ILE A 737 -9.35 -17.98 -8.78
N GLY A 738 -9.11 -17.76 -10.07
CA GLY A 738 -9.99 -16.95 -10.90
C GLY A 738 -9.59 -16.88 -12.37
N TRP A 739 -10.38 -16.15 -13.15
CA TRP A 739 -10.13 -15.90 -14.58
C TRP A 739 -9.12 -14.76 -14.79
N SER A 740 -9.16 -13.76 -13.90
CA SER A 740 -8.23 -12.64 -13.90
C SER A 740 -7.98 -12.16 -12.48
N PHE A 741 -6.96 -11.33 -12.30
CA PHE A 741 -6.53 -10.88 -10.98
C PHE A 741 -6.26 -9.40 -11.00
N GLU A 742 -6.94 -8.67 -10.13
CA GLU A 742 -6.71 -7.24 -9.96
C GLU A 742 -5.65 -7.02 -8.89
N VAL A 743 -4.60 -6.31 -9.27
CA VAL A 743 -3.48 -5.92 -8.40
C VAL A 743 -3.51 -4.42 -8.20
N ASP A 744 -3.33 -4.00 -6.96
CA ASP A 744 -3.33 -2.61 -6.54
C ASP A 744 -2.07 -2.32 -5.74
N ILE A 745 -1.31 -1.31 -6.17
CA ILE A 745 -0.03 -0.90 -5.60
C ILE A 745 -0.20 0.47 -4.97
N ARG A 746 0.26 0.61 -3.72
CA ARG A 746 0.31 1.86 -2.99
C ARG A 746 1.76 2.30 -2.81
N LEU A 747 2.05 3.54 -3.18
CA LEU A 747 3.30 4.22 -2.84
C LEU A 747 3.04 5.36 -1.86
N THR A 748 3.91 5.53 -0.85
CA THR A 748 3.89 6.70 0.04
C THR A 748 5.29 7.21 0.33
N THR A 749 5.40 8.48 0.70
CA THR A 749 6.61 9.02 1.30
C THR A 749 6.28 10.13 2.30
N SER A 750 7.10 10.22 3.36
CA SER A 750 7.06 11.29 4.34
C SER A 750 7.98 12.46 4.00
N ASP A 751 8.76 12.35 2.91
CA ASP A 751 9.70 13.36 2.42
C ASP A 751 9.57 13.49 0.89
N ARG A 752 9.20 14.68 0.41
CA ARG A 752 8.95 14.93 -1.03
C ARG A 752 10.17 14.74 -1.91
N ASP A 753 11.37 14.87 -1.35
CA ASP A 753 12.61 14.74 -2.10
C ASP A 753 13.05 13.27 -2.19
N ILE A 754 12.39 12.35 -1.46
CA ILE A 754 12.68 10.92 -1.44
C ILE A 754 11.46 10.13 -1.92
N ARG A 755 11.59 9.41 -3.04
CA ARG A 755 10.45 8.72 -3.68
C ARG A 755 10.76 7.24 -3.91
N PRO A 756 9.81 6.33 -3.64
CA PRO A 756 9.95 4.92 -3.99
C PRO A 756 9.73 4.76 -5.50
N ILE A 757 10.35 3.74 -6.09
CA ILE A 757 10.21 3.43 -7.52
C ILE A 757 9.88 1.96 -7.66
N VAL A 758 8.79 1.63 -8.35
CA VAL A 758 8.45 0.25 -8.73
C VAL A 758 8.82 0.05 -10.18
N ASN A 759 9.70 -0.91 -10.43
CA ASN A 759 10.23 -1.19 -11.77
C ASN A 759 9.48 -2.34 -12.44
N THR A 760 9.12 -3.37 -11.68
CA THR A 760 8.49 -4.57 -12.24
C THR A 760 7.61 -5.22 -11.19
N VAL A 761 6.52 -5.80 -11.67
CA VAL A 761 5.67 -6.70 -10.89
C VAL A 761 5.30 -7.88 -11.77
N ARG A 762 5.17 -9.06 -11.18
CA ARG A 762 4.75 -10.27 -11.88
C ARG A 762 3.88 -11.13 -10.97
N LEU A 763 2.94 -11.87 -11.56
CA LEU A 763 2.22 -12.93 -10.87
C LEU A 763 2.84 -14.29 -11.19
N GLU A 764 3.01 -15.08 -10.14
CA GLU A 764 3.41 -16.47 -10.16
C GLU A 764 2.13 -17.31 -10.04
N TRP A 765 1.78 -18.02 -11.12
CA TRP A 765 0.53 -18.76 -11.21
C TRP A 765 0.67 -20.12 -11.89
N GLN A 766 -0.31 -20.98 -11.64
CA GLN A 766 -0.39 -22.34 -12.18
C GLN A 766 -1.80 -22.68 -12.66
N ARG A 767 -1.88 -23.77 -13.41
CA ARG A 767 -3.14 -24.43 -13.74
C ARG A 767 -3.32 -25.62 -12.79
N PRO A 768 -4.53 -25.86 -12.28
CA PRO A 768 -4.84 -27.10 -11.57
C PRO A 768 -4.69 -28.34 -12.44
#